data_AF-R8YSS9-F1
#
_entry.id   AF-R8YSS9-F1
#
_cell.length_a   1.000
_cell.length_b   1.000
_cell.length_c   1.000
_cell.angle_alpha   90.00
_cell.angle_beta   90.00
_cell.angle_gamma   90.00
#
_symmetry.space_group_name_H-M   'P 1'
#
loop_
_entity.id
_entity.type
_entity.pdbx_description
1 polymer ?
#
loop_
_entity_poly.entity_id
_entity_poly.type
_entity_poly.pdbx_seq_one_letter_code
_entity_poly.pdbx_strand_id
1 'polypeptide(L)'
;MNTMDTFHQMDKSHQGYITEFNDKSEFEQRINTAWRRAEPEAVEELLQAAAVSDDLDHKIYDLAFNLANNLRERKTSSGKAGIVQGLLQEFSLSSQEGVALMCLAEALLRIPDSATRDLLIRDKINQGNWKEHVGQSSLMFVNAAAWGLMLTGKLMETPKQTSLSSVLTGLLARSGRGIIRKAVDVAMRMMGEQFVTGETIEEAVDHAKVLEDKGFRYSYDMLGEAALTEHDAERYFNDYTQAIHAIGKASNGKGVYDGPGISIKLSALHPRYQRAQIERVHKELYGKVFELARLAKKYNIGLNIDAEESERLEISLELLERLCFEPELANWKGIGFVIQAYQKRCFFVVDYIIDLAKRSQKRLMIRLVKGAYWDSEIKKAQIEGMDDYPVFTRKVHTDLSYIACAKKLLAAPEFIYPQFATHNAQTLATIYHLADPSKYYAGQYEFQCLHGMGEPLYEQVVGPREQNKLGVPCRIYAPVGNHETLLAYLVRRLLENGANTSFVNRIADKTLKVEDLIQSPIYDIRHAAKLEGSVGLKHPSIPLPLDMYGTLRKNSKGYDLANDAPLATLDSTAQELRSRVWQSHPLLANNDSLEQGHSVAITNPAQNDEIVGYVQEADLKHVEIALTAAEQTQSEWSNTPKDQRAQYLKRAADLMESRIQELMVLLCRESGKTYANAIAEVREAVDFLRYYATQVENLPANAVIQPLGTVLCISPWNFPLAIFSGQIAAALVSGNCVIAKPAEQTPLIAAQAVQILWEAGIPHGAVQLLPGRGETVGAQLSQDSRIDGIMFTGSTEVAKILQKTVAKRLSDNGQSIPLIAETGGQNAMIVDSSALTEQVVLDVVSSAFDSAGQRCSALRILCVQEDSAATVIKMLKGAMQQLIVGNPAILKTDIGPVIDDEAKQTIDQHIQKMKSKGYPVHQLMFGATSQNELDKGTFVVPTAIELPNLDDLQREVFGPVLHIITYKYGELEQLISRINAKGYGLTMGLHTRIDETIQTVIQHAEVGNLYINRNIVGAVVGVQPFGGEGLSGTGPKAGGPLYMYRLMQHCSNKVLATPFAMKAEQTAFEGFNREVYQSLQNWAKQHLPQANRDIEPFGVGKFYELQGPTGESNQYIILPRHRVLSIADTEQNQLHQLLAIFAVGSQAAVMPNSPLLAKYKQTLPKEVLAAITTVKNISSDDFDAVLHHGNREEIFSLQQEIATRSGAIVGITHVEPNETIPLERLVIERAISVNTAAAGGNASLMTMTD
;
A
#
# COMPACT_ATOMS: atom_id res chain seq x y z
N MET A 1 0.58 -56.98 24.70
CA MET A 1 1.55 -57.71 23.86
C MET A 1 1.79 -56.83 22.64
N ASN A 2 2.99 -56.25 22.58
CA ASN A 2 3.59 -55.35 21.56
C ASN A 2 2.73 -54.21 20.97
N THR A 3 2.77 -53.05 21.63
CA THR A 3 2.36 -51.73 21.13
C THR A 3 3.60 -50.82 21.13
N MET A 4 4.49 -50.98 20.15
CA MET A 4 5.68 -50.11 20.00
C MET A 4 6.13 -49.84 18.55
N ASP A 5 5.30 -50.09 17.52
CA ASP A 5 5.73 -49.92 16.10
C ASP A 5 4.69 -49.24 15.19
N THR A 6 4.11 -48.10 15.60
CA THR A 6 3.21 -47.31 14.71
C THR A 6 3.43 -45.79 14.73
N PHE A 7 4.68 -45.33 14.96
CA PHE A 7 5.06 -43.90 14.83
C PHE A 7 6.11 -43.64 13.73
N HIS A 8 6.21 -44.50 12.71
CA HIS A 8 7.20 -44.37 11.61
C HIS A 8 6.60 -44.41 10.19
N GLN A 9 5.37 -43.93 10.00
CA GLN A 9 4.76 -43.76 8.66
C GLN A 9 4.15 -42.37 8.44
N MET A 10 4.81 -41.31 8.90
CA MET A 10 4.55 -39.92 8.50
C MET A 10 5.75 -39.33 7.71
N ASP A 11 6.49 -40.16 6.97
CA ASP A 11 7.74 -39.75 6.32
C ASP A 11 7.71 -39.97 4.80
N LYS A 12 6.71 -39.36 4.16
CA LYS A 12 6.74 -39.00 2.73
C LYS A 12 6.08 -37.63 2.54
N SER A 13 6.53 -36.61 3.27
CA SER A 13 6.32 -35.24 2.79
C SER A 13 7.11 -35.12 1.49
N HIS A 14 6.46 -34.69 0.41
CA HIS A 14 7.17 -34.31 -0.80
C HIS A 14 8.07 -33.13 -0.42
N GLN A 15 9.39 -33.32 -0.41
CA GLN A 15 10.36 -32.24 -0.23
C GLN A 15 10.29 -31.32 -1.47
N GLY A 16 9.37 -30.35 -1.43
CA GLY A 16 9.30 -29.29 -2.43
C GLY A 16 10.55 -28.42 -2.38
N TYR A 17 10.88 -27.78 -3.49
CA TYR A 17 12.09 -26.98 -3.64
C TYR A 17 11.96 -25.59 -2.99
N ILE A 18 10.79 -24.97 -3.12
CA ILE A 18 10.45 -23.64 -2.62
C ILE A 18 9.91 -23.71 -1.17
N THR A 19 9.06 -24.71 -0.90
CA THR A 19 8.45 -25.00 0.40
C THR A 19 8.02 -26.46 0.44
N GLU A 20 7.78 -26.99 1.63
CA GLU A 20 7.08 -28.27 1.78
C GLU A 20 5.60 -28.13 1.39
N PHE A 21 5.06 -29.19 0.77
CA PHE A 21 3.64 -29.34 0.43
C PHE A 21 3.07 -30.58 1.11
N ASN A 22 1.89 -30.42 1.70
CA ASN A 22 1.12 -31.53 2.26
C ASN A 22 0.10 -32.03 1.23
N ASP A 23 -0.19 -33.33 1.25
CA ASP A 23 -1.26 -33.91 0.45
C ASP A 23 -2.61 -33.33 0.89
N LYS A 24 -3.31 -32.66 -0.02
CA LYS A 24 -4.65 -32.11 0.23
C LYS A 24 -5.73 -33.14 -0.07
N SER A 25 -6.64 -33.34 0.87
CA SER A 25 -7.90 -34.06 0.67
C SER A 25 -8.78 -33.36 -0.38
N GLU A 26 -9.81 -34.07 -0.88
CA GLU A 26 -10.78 -33.50 -1.84
C GLU A 26 -11.44 -32.20 -1.31
N PHE A 27 -11.73 -32.14 -0.01
CA PHE A 27 -12.32 -30.94 0.60
C PHE A 27 -11.33 -29.77 0.64
N GLU A 28 -10.08 -30.02 1.01
CA GLU A 28 -9.03 -28.99 1.03
C GLU A 28 -8.72 -28.47 -0.37
N GLN A 29 -8.69 -29.35 -1.37
CA GLN A 29 -8.52 -28.95 -2.77
C GLN A 29 -9.66 -28.03 -3.22
N ARG A 30 -10.92 -28.38 -2.91
CA ARG A 30 -12.08 -27.53 -3.25
C ARG A 30 -12.03 -26.17 -2.56
N ILE A 31 -11.62 -26.11 -1.29
CA ILE A 31 -11.40 -24.84 -0.59
C ILE A 31 -10.34 -24.03 -1.32
N ASN A 32 -9.17 -24.62 -1.58
CA ASN A 32 -8.04 -23.95 -2.20
C ASN A 32 -8.37 -23.37 -3.60
N THR A 33 -9.06 -24.14 -4.45
CA THR A 33 -9.43 -23.69 -5.80
C THR A 33 -10.57 -22.67 -5.81
N ALA A 34 -11.42 -22.64 -4.78
CA ALA A 34 -12.54 -21.70 -4.69
C ALA A 34 -12.15 -20.31 -4.18
N TRP A 35 -10.88 -20.06 -3.86
CA TRP A 35 -10.41 -18.81 -3.24
C TRP A 35 -10.88 -17.58 -4.00
N ARG A 36 -10.57 -17.50 -5.31
CA ARG A 36 -10.89 -16.35 -6.16
C ARG A 36 -11.75 -16.78 -7.36
N ARG A 37 -12.69 -17.71 -7.14
CA ARG A 37 -13.64 -18.11 -8.19
C ARG A 37 -14.51 -16.92 -8.64
N ALA A 38 -15.05 -17.01 -9.85
CA ALA A 38 -15.93 -15.96 -10.37
C ALA A 38 -17.17 -15.79 -9.48
N GLU A 39 -17.53 -14.54 -9.20
CA GLU A 39 -18.67 -14.21 -8.34
C GLU A 39 -20.03 -14.74 -8.86
N PRO A 40 -20.35 -14.64 -10.17
CA PRO A 40 -21.58 -15.21 -10.74
C PRO A 40 -21.74 -16.71 -10.48
N GLU A 41 -20.67 -17.47 -10.68
CA GLU A 41 -20.67 -18.93 -10.49
C GLU A 41 -20.92 -19.29 -9.02
N ALA A 42 -20.30 -18.54 -8.09
CA ALA A 42 -20.51 -18.76 -6.67
C ALA A 42 -21.96 -18.43 -6.27
N VAL A 43 -22.51 -17.32 -6.75
CA VAL A 43 -23.88 -16.89 -6.41
C VAL A 43 -24.93 -17.85 -6.96
N GLU A 44 -24.75 -18.37 -8.17
CA GLU A 44 -25.68 -19.35 -8.76
C GLU A 44 -25.77 -20.64 -7.93
N GLU A 45 -24.62 -21.19 -7.53
CA GLU A 45 -24.56 -22.36 -6.64
C GLU A 45 -25.23 -22.09 -5.28
N LEU A 46 -24.96 -20.91 -4.71
CA LEU A 46 -25.52 -20.51 -3.42
C LEU A 46 -27.04 -20.27 -3.48
N LEU A 47 -27.58 -19.75 -4.58
CA LEU A 47 -29.03 -19.58 -4.77
C LEU A 47 -29.77 -20.92 -4.75
N GLN A 48 -29.18 -21.95 -5.37
CA GLN A 48 -29.74 -23.30 -5.34
C GLN A 48 -29.70 -23.88 -3.91
N ALA A 49 -28.57 -23.70 -3.21
CA ALA A 49 -28.41 -24.19 -1.84
C ALA A 49 -29.34 -23.49 -0.84
N ALA A 50 -29.51 -22.16 -0.95
CA ALA A 50 -30.28 -21.33 -0.04
C ALA A 50 -31.79 -21.32 -0.32
N ALA A 51 -32.29 -22.05 -1.32
CA ALA A 51 -33.70 -22.05 -1.68
C ALA A 51 -34.64 -22.37 -0.49
N VAL A 52 -35.72 -21.59 -0.38
CA VAL A 52 -36.81 -21.73 0.59
C VAL A 52 -38.16 -21.73 -0.16
N SER A 53 -39.17 -22.37 0.42
CA SER A 53 -40.54 -22.36 -0.11
C SER A 53 -41.25 -21.04 0.23
N ASP A 54 -42.21 -20.62 -0.59
CA ASP A 54 -42.98 -19.39 -0.40
C ASP A 54 -43.66 -19.28 0.99
N ASP A 55 -44.20 -20.38 1.53
CA ASP A 55 -44.77 -20.41 2.89
C ASP A 55 -43.73 -20.09 3.98
N LEU A 56 -42.51 -20.57 3.80
CA LEU A 56 -41.41 -20.32 4.74
C LEU A 56 -40.93 -18.87 4.59
N ASP A 57 -40.85 -18.35 3.37
CA ASP A 57 -40.48 -16.96 3.08
C ASP A 57 -41.46 -15.97 3.73
N HIS A 58 -42.77 -16.23 3.67
CA HIS A 58 -43.78 -15.44 4.38
C HIS A 58 -43.58 -15.44 5.90
N LYS A 59 -43.33 -16.62 6.51
CA LYS A 59 -43.06 -16.71 7.96
C LYS A 59 -41.79 -15.96 8.35
N ILE A 60 -40.75 -16.04 7.53
CA ILE A 60 -39.49 -15.31 7.71
C ILE A 60 -39.76 -13.80 7.67
N TYR A 61 -40.53 -13.34 6.68
CA TYR A 61 -40.90 -11.94 6.55
C TYR A 61 -41.64 -11.44 7.79
N ASP A 62 -42.70 -12.15 8.24
CA ASP A 62 -43.50 -11.75 9.39
C ASP A 62 -42.65 -11.64 10.66
N LEU A 63 -41.76 -12.61 10.91
CA LEU A 63 -40.86 -12.56 12.06
C LEU A 63 -39.83 -11.43 11.94
N ALA A 64 -39.21 -11.27 10.77
CA ALA A 64 -38.22 -10.21 10.54
C ALA A 64 -38.84 -8.82 10.73
N PHE A 65 -40.05 -8.62 10.20
CA PHE A 65 -40.81 -7.38 10.35
C PHE A 65 -41.10 -7.08 11.82
N ASN A 66 -41.62 -8.06 12.56
CA ASN A 66 -41.92 -7.89 13.99
C ASN A 66 -40.65 -7.55 14.79
N LEU A 67 -39.54 -8.26 14.57
CA LEU A 67 -38.28 -8.00 15.26
C LEU A 67 -37.73 -6.60 14.95
N ALA A 68 -37.71 -6.22 13.67
CA ALA A 68 -37.20 -4.94 13.21
C ALA A 68 -38.10 -3.77 13.65
N ASN A 69 -39.42 -3.92 13.56
CA ASN A 69 -40.38 -2.89 13.99
C ASN A 69 -40.28 -2.65 15.50
N ASN A 70 -40.28 -3.71 16.31
CA ASN A 70 -40.09 -3.60 17.75
C ASN A 70 -38.74 -2.98 18.13
N LEU A 71 -37.67 -3.29 17.37
CA LEU A 71 -36.36 -2.70 17.58
C LEU A 71 -36.38 -1.18 17.32
N ARG A 72 -37.09 -0.75 16.27
CA ARG A 72 -37.24 0.67 15.88
C ARG A 72 -38.17 1.46 16.81
N GLU A 73 -39.26 0.85 17.28
CA GLU A 73 -40.26 1.47 18.16
C GLU A 73 -39.84 1.51 19.63
N ARG A 74 -38.79 0.79 20.00
CA ARG A 74 -38.28 0.77 21.37
C ARG A 74 -37.92 2.19 21.83
N LYS A 75 -38.53 2.65 22.93
CA LYS A 75 -38.15 3.91 23.58
C LYS A 75 -36.65 3.86 23.89
N THR A 76 -35.90 4.86 23.41
CA THR A 76 -34.45 4.98 23.65
C THR A 76 -34.19 4.81 25.14
N SER A 77 -33.31 3.86 25.47
CA SER A 77 -32.90 3.55 26.84
C SER A 77 -32.48 4.84 27.56
N SER A 78 -33.12 5.18 28.67
CA SER A 78 -32.67 6.29 29.53
C SER A 78 -31.34 5.90 30.20
N GLY A 79 -30.23 6.58 29.87
CA GLY A 79 -28.90 6.33 30.46
C GLY A 79 -27.74 6.55 29.47
N LYS A 80 -26.52 6.12 29.85
CA LYS A 80 -25.28 6.28 29.06
C LYS A 80 -25.38 5.67 27.64
N ALA A 81 -25.98 4.48 27.50
CA ALA A 81 -26.14 3.79 26.21
C ALA A 81 -26.98 4.56 25.18
N GLY A 82 -28.04 5.26 25.62
CA GLY A 82 -28.85 6.09 24.74
C GLY A 82 -28.14 7.37 24.27
N ILE A 83 -27.15 7.84 25.03
CA ILE A 83 -26.34 9.03 24.69
C ILE A 83 -25.35 8.70 23.58
N VAL A 84 -24.63 7.57 23.68
CA VAL A 84 -23.66 7.15 22.65
C VAL A 84 -24.37 6.75 21.36
N GLN A 85 -25.52 6.06 21.44
CA GLN A 85 -26.28 5.71 20.25
C GLN A 85 -26.87 6.96 19.56
N GLY A 86 -27.29 7.98 20.32
CA GLY A 86 -27.67 9.27 19.77
C GLY A 86 -26.50 10.01 19.11
N LEU A 87 -25.31 9.95 19.71
CA LEU A 87 -24.07 10.52 19.15
C LEU A 87 -23.71 9.87 17.80
N LEU A 88 -23.76 8.54 17.70
CA LEU A 88 -23.49 7.79 16.46
C LEU A 88 -24.55 8.01 15.37
N GLN A 89 -25.78 8.33 15.74
CA GLN A 89 -26.85 8.67 14.80
C GLN A 89 -26.75 10.12 14.31
N GLU A 90 -26.36 11.05 15.18
CA GLU A 90 -26.25 12.48 14.87
C GLU A 90 -24.96 12.80 14.10
N PHE A 91 -23.89 12.08 14.43
CA PHE A 91 -22.64 12.03 13.67
C PHE A 91 -22.56 10.67 12.98
N SER A 92 -23.36 10.48 11.92
CA SER A 92 -23.26 9.29 11.07
C SER A 92 -21.80 9.00 10.79
N LEU A 93 -21.33 7.78 11.07
CA LEU A 93 -19.91 7.41 10.91
C LEU A 93 -19.42 7.46 9.45
N SER A 94 -20.34 7.61 8.50
CA SER A 94 -20.06 7.91 7.10
C SER A 94 -19.78 9.38 6.79
N SER A 95 -20.00 10.29 7.75
CA SER A 95 -19.71 11.72 7.61
C SER A 95 -18.25 12.02 7.97
N GLN A 96 -17.69 13.11 7.42
CA GLN A 96 -16.34 13.55 7.77
C GLN A 96 -16.21 13.85 9.28
N GLU A 97 -17.29 14.34 9.91
CA GLU A 97 -17.36 14.60 11.34
C GLU A 97 -17.32 13.31 12.16
N GLY A 98 -18.01 12.25 11.73
CA GLY A 98 -17.96 10.93 12.36
C GLY A 98 -16.54 10.34 12.32
N VAL A 99 -15.88 10.41 11.16
CA VAL A 99 -14.48 9.96 11.01
C VAL A 99 -13.52 10.81 11.84
N ALA A 100 -13.69 12.13 11.86
CA ALA A 100 -12.86 13.04 12.64
C ALA A 100 -13.00 12.82 14.15
N LEU A 101 -14.23 12.61 14.63
CA LEU A 101 -14.51 12.25 16.02
C LEU A 101 -13.85 10.93 16.41
N MET A 102 -13.83 9.96 15.50
CA MET A 102 -13.17 8.67 15.71
C MET A 102 -11.65 8.74 15.71
N CYS A 103 -11.07 9.50 14.78
CA CYS A 103 -9.63 9.76 14.77
C CYS A 103 -9.19 10.47 16.05
N LEU A 104 -10.00 11.43 16.51
CA LEU A 104 -9.78 12.13 17.77
C LEU A 104 -9.87 11.16 18.95
N ALA A 105 -10.94 10.37 19.02
CA ALA A 105 -11.16 9.37 20.05
C ALA A 105 -9.99 8.39 20.21
N GLU A 106 -9.49 7.88 19.09
CA GLU A 106 -8.40 6.90 19.07
C GLU A 106 -7.06 7.51 19.50
N ALA A 107 -6.73 8.68 18.97
CA ALA A 107 -5.40 9.24 19.14
C ALA A 107 -5.23 10.03 20.46
N LEU A 108 -6.28 10.63 21.04
CA LEU A 108 -6.14 11.38 22.30
C LEU A 108 -5.72 10.54 23.51
N LEU A 109 -6.03 9.25 23.51
CA LEU A 109 -5.69 8.33 24.61
C LEU A 109 -4.34 7.63 24.39
N ARG A 110 -3.82 7.65 23.16
CA ARG A 110 -2.56 6.99 22.76
C ARG A 110 -1.38 7.94 22.63
N ILE A 111 -1.64 9.20 22.27
CA ILE A 111 -0.58 10.20 22.16
C ILE A 111 0.00 10.47 23.56
N PRO A 112 1.28 10.14 23.81
CA PRO A 112 1.89 10.24 25.12
C PRO A 112 2.07 11.69 25.58
N ASP A 113 2.29 12.62 24.64
CA ASP A 113 2.57 14.01 24.94
C ASP A 113 1.34 14.93 24.78
N SER A 114 1.24 15.93 25.65
CA SER A 114 0.07 16.81 25.66
C SER A 114 0.00 17.79 24.48
N ALA A 115 1.12 18.06 23.79
CA ALA A 115 1.20 19.08 22.76
C ALA A 115 0.68 18.58 21.42
N THR A 116 1.15 17.40 20.98
CA THR A 116 0.61 16.67 19.81
C THR A 116 -0.87 16.36 20.00
N ARG A 117 -1.27 16.03 21.24
CA ARG A 117 -2.67 15.80 21.57
C ARG A 117 -3.52 17.05 21.33
N ASP A 118 -3.10 18.21 21.84
CA ASP A 118 -3.80 19.48 21.62
C ASP A 118 -3.82 19.88 20.14
N LEU A 119 -2.73 19.59 19.42
CA LEU A 119 -2.61 19.83 17.99
C LEU A 119 -3.66 19.03 17.20
N LEU A 120 -3.80 17.73 17.49
CA LEU A 120 -4.83 16.89 16.90
C LEU A 120 -6.25 17.38 17.23
N ILE A 121 -6.53 17.75 18.49
CA ILE A 121 -7.83 18.32 18.89
C ILE A 121 -8.15 19.53 18.01
N ARG A 122 -7.21 20.46 17.89
CA ARG A 122 -7.38 21.67 17.08
C ARG A 122 -7.62 21.33 15.61
N ASP A 123 -6.80 20.46 15.04
CA ASP A 123 -6.85 20.08 13.64
C ASP A 123 -8.21 19.47 13.27
N LYS A 124 -8.66 18.45 14.01
CA LYS A 124 -9.95 17.78 13.75
C LYS A 124 -11.18 18.63 14.06
N ILE A 125 -11.11 19.49 15.09
CA ILE A 125 -12.22 20.43 15.38
C ILE A 125 -12.33 21.52 14.31
N ASN A 126 -11.22 22.00 13.73
CA ASN A 126 -11.27 23.05 12.72
C ASN A 126 -11.79 22.56 11.35
N GLN A 127 -11.72 21.26 11.08
CA GLN A 127 -12.12 20.68 9.78
C GLN A 127 -13.63 20.37 9.65
N GLY A 128 -14.33 20.10 10.75
CA GLY A 128 -15.77 19.78 10.72
C GLY A 128 -16.68 21.01 10.62
N ASN A 129 -17.82 20.90 9.92
CA ASN A 129 -18.85 21.94 9.92
C ASN A 129 -19.77 21.80 11.14
N TRP A 130 -19.18 21.81 12.33
CA TRP A 130 -19.87 21.56 13.61
C TRP A 130 -21.07 22.49 13.86
N LYS A 131 -21.15 23.63 13.17
CA LYS A 131 -22.23 24.63 13.28
C LYS A 131 -23.59 24.11 12.79
N GLU A 132 -23.64 23.20 11.83
CA GLU A 132 -24.91 22.69 11.29
C GLU A 132 -25.61 21.72 12.25
N HIS A 133 -24.85 21.07 13.14
CA HIS A 133 -25.37 20.13 14.14
C HIS A 133 -25.77 20.81 15.47
N VAL A 134 -25.50 22.11 15.65
CA VAL A 134 -25.89 22.84 16.86
C VAL A 134 -27.38 23.23 16.79
N GLY A 135 -28.22 22.52 17.53
CA GLY A 135 -29.63 22.88 17.76
C GLY A 135 -30.69 22.05 17.04
N GLN A 136 -30.34 20.89 16.47
CA GLN A 136 -31.26 20.06 15.70
C GLN A 136 -31.90 18.88 16.48
N SER A 137 -31.44 18.54 17.69
CA SER A 137 -31.96 17.39 18.45
C SER A 137 -32.77 17.77 19.71
N SER A 138 -33.82 16.99 19.97
CA SER A 138 -34.80 17.18 21.05
C SER A 138 -34.40 16.55 22.39
N LEU A 139 -33.23 15.89 22.45
CA LEU A 139 -32.68 15.32 23.67
C LEU A 139 -31.96 16.43 24.45
N MET A 140 -32.47 16.72 25.65
CA MET A 140 -31.94 17.71 26.62
C MET A 140 -30.43 17.61 26.91
N PHE A 141 -29.77 16.50 26.54
CA PHE A 141 -28.35 16.24 26.75
C PHE A 141 -27.46 16.34 25.50
N VAL A 142 -28.02 16.41 24.29
CA VAL A 142 -27.23 16.83 23.11
C VAL A 142 -26.99 18.34 23.15
N ASN A 143 -27.98 19.08 23.66
CA ASN A 143 -27.82 20.49 24.01
C ASN A 143 -26.84 20.72 25.18
N ALA A 144 -26.38 19.65 25.86
CA ALA A 144 -25.36 19.75 26.88
C ALA A 144 -23.95 19.85 26.30
N ALA A 145 -23.68 19.59 25.01
CA ALA A 145 -22.41 19.95 24.32
C ALA A 145 -22.11 21.46 24.32
N ALA A 146 -23.09 22.25 24.78
CA ALA A 146 -22.91 23.41 25.65
C ALA A 146 -22.15 23.10 26.99
N TRP A 147 -21.20 22.14 27.00
CA TRP A 147 -20.53 21.57 28.19
C TRP A 147 -19.48 22.56 28.75
N GLY A 148 -19.56 23.84 28.34
CA GLY A 148 -18.88 24.97 28.95
C GLY A 148 -19.65 25.62 30.12
N LEU A 149 -20.91 25.27 30.38
CA LEU A 149 -21.75 26.01 31.35
C LEU A 149 -21.89 25.38 32.74
N MET A 150 -21.43 24.14 32.98
CA MET A 150 -21.71 23.44 34.25
C MET A 150 -20.58 23.44 35.29
N LEU A 151 -19.60 24.36 35.18
CA LEU A 151 -18.49 24.49 36.14
C LEU A 151 -18.27 25.91 36.68
N THR A 152 -19.35 26.69 36.84
CA THR A 152 -19.31 27.87 37.72
C THR A 152 -20.48 27.83 38.69
N GLY A 153 -20.26 27.20 39.85
CA GLY A 153 -21.22 27.23 40.94
C GLY A 153 -21.39 28.65 41.46
N LYS A 154 -22.41 29.36 40.96
CA LYS A 154 -23.25 30.33 41.68
C LYS A 154 -24.37 30.86 40.77
N LEU A 155 -25.60 30.66 41.25
CA LEU A 155 -26.84 31.29 40.75
C LEU A 155 -26.66 32.79 40.57
N MET A 156 -26.98 33.35 39.39
CA MET A 156 -27.45 34.73 39.24
C MET A 156 -28.25 34.93 37.94
N GLU A 157 -29.19 35.87 38.01
CA GLU A 157 -30.31 36.16 37.11
C GLU A 157 -29.94 36.56 35.67
N THR A 158 -30.88 36.29 34.77
CA THR A 158 -30.87 36.55 33.32
C THR A 158 -30.90 38.04 32.95
N PRO A 159 -30.05 38.50 32.00
CA PRO A 159 -30.37 39.62 31.14
C PRO A 159 -30.43 39.27 29.65
N LYS A 160 -31.20 40.10 28.94
CA LYS A 160 -31.74 39.94 27.59
C LYS A 160 -30.71 40.03 26.46
N GLN A 161 -30.97 39.23 25.42
CA GLN A 161 -30.68 39.42 24.00
C GLN A 161 -29.27 39.88 23.60
N THR A 162 -28.42 38.90 23.27
CA THR A 162 -27.37 38.98 22.24
C THR A 162 -27.02 37.55 21.81
N SER A 163 -26.74 37.31 20.51
CA SER A 163 -26.72 35.96 19.95
C SER A 163 -25.63 35.06 20.57
N LEU A 164 -26.04 33.85 20.96
CA LEU A 164 -25.20 32.79 21.55
C LEU A 164 -23.96 32.45 20.69
N SER A 165 -24.00 32.71 19.39
CA SER A 165 -22.90 32.48 18.44
C SER A 165 -21.66 33.35 18.70
N SER A 166 -21.84 34.60 19.12
CA SER A 166 -20.74 35.52 19.44
C SER A 166 -20.08 35.19 20.80
N VAL A 167 -20.88 34.64 21.73
CA VAL A 167 -20.44 34.18 23.05
C VAL A 167 -19.69 32.86 22.95
N LEU A 168 -20.11 31.93 22.07
CA LEU A 168 -19.42 30.66 21.82
C LEU A 168 -18.04 30.86 21.17
N THR A 169 -17.94 31.75 20.18
CA THR A 169 -16.68 32.06 19.49
C THR A 169 -15.70 32.82 20.41
N GLY A 170 -16.22 33.71 21.27
CA GLY A 170 -15.42 34.40 22.29
C GLY A 170 -15.01 33.52 23.47
N LEU A 171 -15.80 32.50 23.82
CA LEU A 171 -15.48 31.50 24.86
C LEU A 171 -14.53 30.41 24.35
N LEU A 172 -14.61 29.99 23.09
CA LEU A 172 -13.62 29.10 22.48
C LEU A 172 -12.22 29.76 22.39
N ALA A 173 -12.19 31.09 22.26
CA ALA A 173 -10.95 31.87 22.33
C ALA A 173 -10.46 32.17 23.78
N ARG A 174 -11.34 32.10 24.80
CA ARG A 174 -11.03 32.46 26.21
C ARG A 174 -10.97 31.30 27.20
N SER A 175 -11.56 30.15 26.88
CA SER A 175 -11.60 28.97 27.75
C SER A 175 -10.35 28.13 27.49
N GLY A 176 -9.45 28.04 28.47
CA GLY A 176 -8.15 27.39 28.31
C GLY A 176 -8.25 25.95 27.79
N ARG A 177 -7.31 25.58 26.91
CA ARG A 177 -7.15 24.28 26.23
C ARG A 177 -7.44 23.04 27.10
N GLY A 178 -7.22 23.13 28.42
CA GLY A 178 -7.48 22.06 29.38
C GLY A 178 -8.95 21.66 29.59
N ILE A 179 -9.94 22.53 29.33
CA ILE A 179 -11.36 22.21 29.53
C ILE A 179 -11.90 21.31 28.40
N ILE A 180 -11.57 21.64 27.14
CA ILE A 180 -11.96 20.83 25.97
C ILE A 180 -11.35 19.43 26.09
N ARG A 181 -10.05 19.37 26.40
CA ARG A 181 -9.35 18.11 26.66
C ARG A 181 -10.06 17.25 27.70
N LYS A 182 -10.42 17.83 28.85
CA LYS A 182 -11.09 17.10 29.94
C LYS A 182 -12.51 16.65 29.55
N ALA A 183 -13.21 17.41 28.72
CA ALA A 183 -14.51 17.03 28.20
C ALA A 183 -14.42 15.86 27.21
N VAL A 184 -13.44 15.87 26.29
CA VAL A 184 -13.22 14.78 25.34
C VAL A 184 -12.71 13.52 26.07
N ASP A 185 -11.78 13.66 27.03
CA ASP A 185 -11.30 12.54 27.86
C ASP A 185 -12.46 11.84 28.61
N VAL A 186 -13.42 12.62 29.12
CA VAL A 186 -14.62 12.07 29.80
C VAL A 186 -15.57 11.40 28.82
N ALA A 187 -15.85 12.01 27.66
CA ALA A 187 -16.67 11.41 26.61
C ALA A 187 -16.07 10.09 26.11
N MET A 188 -14.73 10.04 26.00
CA MET A 188 -13.99 8.85 25.59
C MET A 188 -14.07 7.71 26.58
N ARG A 189 -13.88 8.00 27.88
CA ARG A 189 -14.08 6.99 28.93
C ARG A 189 -15.50 6.46 28.93
N MET A 190 -16.49 7.32 28.72
CA MET A 190 -17.90 6.91 28.62
C MET A 190 -18.19 6.03 27.39
N MET A 191 -17.53 6.27 26.26
CA MET A 191 -17.63 5.38 25.09
C MET A 191 -16.87 4.08 25.31
N GLY A 192 -15.69 4.12 25.94
CA GLY A 192 -14.91 2.94 26.33
C GLY A 192 -15.76 1.97 27.17
N GLU A 193 -16.40 2.47 28.22
CA GLU A 193 -17.32 1.69 29.09
C GLU A 193 -18.49 1.02 28.36
N GLN A 194 -18.85 1.45 27.14
CA GLN A 194 -19.94 0.85 26.36
C GLN A 194 -19.45 -0.21 25.37
N PHE A 195 -18.22 -0.10 24.87
CA PHE A 195 -17.66 -1.02 23.88
C PHE A 195 -16.77 -2.11 24.48
N VAL A 196 -16.32 -1.96 25.73
CA VAL A 196 -15.78 -3.06 26.54
C VAL A 196 -16.74 -3.45 27.63
N THR A 197 -16.77 -4.74 27.95
CA THR A 197 -17.53 -5.25 29.10
C THR A 197 -16.81 -4.97 30.42
N GLY A 198 -15.48 -4.79 30.39
CA GLY A 198 -14.64 -4.39 31.53
C GLY A 198 -13.20 -4.11 31.09
N GLU A 199 -12.44 -3.38 31.90
CA GLU A 199 -11.00 -3.17 31.62
C GLU A 199 -10.19 -4.44 31.89
N THR A 200 -10.66 -5.24 32.84
CA THR A 200 -10.09 -6.55 33.22
C THR A 200 -11.13 -7.66 33.02
N ILE A 201 -10.65 -8.90 32.94
CA ILE A 201 -11.54 -10.05 32.77
C ILE A 201 -12.41 -10.29 34.02
N GLU A 202 -11.90 -9.98 35.21
CA GLU A 202 -12.65 -10.06 36.46
C GLU A 202 -13.86 -9.11 36.46
N GLU A 203 -13.65 -7.85 36.05
CA GLU A 203 -14.74 -6.87 35.90
C GLU A 203 -15.75 -7.30 34.85
N ALA A 204 -15.27 -7.77 33.69
CA ALA A 204 -16.14 -8.20 32.60
C ALA A 204 -17.05 -9.37 33.01
N VAL A 205 -16.49 -10.34 33.75
CA VAL A 205 -17.24 -11.47 34.31
C VAL A 205 -18.28 -11.03 35.35
N ASP A 206 -17.97 -10.03 36.18
CA ASP A 206 -18.91 -9.51 37.16
C ASP A 206 -20.06 -8.75 36.49
N HIS A 207 -19.78 -7.93 35.48
CA HIS A 207 -20.80 -7.22 34.70
C HIS A 207 -21.69 -8.16 33.88
N ALA A 208 -21.17 -9.31 33.43
CA ALA A 208 -21.90 -10.29 32.64
C ALA A 208 -23.12 -10.92 33.37
N LYS A 209 -23.08 -11.02 34.70
CA LYS A 209 -24.10 -11.71 35.52
C LYS A 209 -25.53 -11.23 35.22
N VAL A 210 -25.72 -9.93 35.00
CA VAL A 210 -27.03 -9.31 34.80
C VAL A 210 -27.76 -9.87 33.56
N LEU A 211 -27.04 -10.09 32.46
CA LEU A 211 -27.63 -10.66 31.25
C LEU A 211 -27.58 -12.19 31.26
N GLU A 212 -26.61 -12.81 31.94
CA GLU A 212 -26.62 -14.26 32.17
C GLU A 212 -27.89 -14.73 32.88
N ASP A 213 -28.33 -13.98 33.91
CA ASP A 213 -29.58 -14.26 34.65
C ASP A 213 -30.83 -14.20 33.76
N LYS A 214 -30.77 -13.46 32.64
CA LYS A 214 -31.83 -13.39 31.63
C LYS A 214 -31.73 -14.50 30.56
N GLY A 215 -30.70 -15.34 30.62
CA GLY A 215 -30.46 -16.43 29.68
C GLY A 215 -29.43 -16.15 28.59
N PHE A 216 -28.73 -15.01 28.62
CA PHE A 216 -27.59 -14.78 27.73
C PHE A 216 -26.38 -15.61 28.15
N ARG A 217 -25.40 -15.69 27.26
CA ARG A 217 -24.09 -16.33 27.46
C ARG A 217 -23.00 -15.36 27.06
N TYR A 218 -21.74 -15.66 27.39
CA TYR A 218 -20.61 -14.81 27.03
C TYR A 218 -19.49 -15.57 26.30
N SER A 219 -18.80 -14.87 25.40
CA SER A 219 -17.49 -15.23 24.85
C SER A 219 -16.60 -14.01 24.96
N TYR A 220 -15.54 -14.08 25.76
CA TYR A 220 -14.67 -12.92 25.98
C TYR A 220 -13.60 -12.80 24.89
N ASP A 221 -13.41 -11.58 24.38
CA ASP A 221 -12.36 -11.21 23.43
C ASP A 221 -11.34 -10.31 24.12
N MET A 222 -10.13 -10.81 24.29
CA MET A 222 -9.06 -10.10 25.01
C MET A 222 -8.36 -9.03 24.16
N LEU A 223 -8.91 -8.70 22.98
CA LEU A 223 -8.45 -7.63 22.07
C LEU A 223 -7.02 -7.78 21.51
N GLY A 224 -6.27 -8.83 21.88
CA GLY A 224 -4.96 -9.11 21.34
C GLY A 224 -5.03 -9.56 19.87
N GLU A 225 -4.23 -8.91 19.02
CA GLU A 225 -4.05 -9.27 17.61
C GLU A 225 -2.67 -8.80 17.10
N ALA A 226 -2.26 -9.34 15.94
CA ALA A 226 -1.10 -8.90 15.16
C ALA A 226 0.18 -8.67 15.99
N ALA A 227 0.64 -9.70 16.70
CA ALA A 227 1.94 -9.65 17.36
C ALA A 227 3.03 -9.35 16.32
N LEU A 228 3.95 -8.43 16.63
CA LEU A 228 5.11 -8.14 15.77
C LEU A 228 6.41 -8.69 16.36
N THR A 229 6.41 -8.96 17.66
CA THR A 229 7.57 -9.45 18.40
C THR A 229 7.21 -10.71 19.19
N GLU A 230 8.20 -11.51 19.55
CA GLU A 230 7.98 -12.67 20.44
C GLU A 230 7.43 -12.22 21.81
N HIS A 231 7.88 -11.07 22.29
CA HIS A 231 7.40 -10.48 23.54
C HIS A 231 5.90 -10.16 23.50
N ASP A 232 5.39 -9.63 22.38
CA ASP A 232 3.95 -9.41 22.22
C ASP A 232 3.19 -10.73 22.23
N ALA A 233 3.72 -11.74 21.53
CA ALA A 233 3.10 -13.07 21.47
C ALA A 233 3.06 -13.76 22.84
N GLU A 234 4.12 -13.63 23.65
CA GLU A 234 4.16 -14.10 25.04
C GLU A 234 3.20 -13.32 25.95
N ARG A 235 3.12 -12.00 25.79
CA ARG A 235 2.17 -11.16 26.54
C ARG A 235 0.74 -11.63 26.28
N TYR A 236 0.32 -11.71 25.02
CA TYR A 236 -1.03 -12.14 24.66
C TYR A 236 -1.33 -13.58 25.10
N PHE A 237 -0.35 -14.50 25.01
CA PHE A 237 -0.50 -15.85 25.54
C PHE A 237 -0.79 -15.87 27.04
N ASN A 238 -0.08 -15.03 27.82
CA ASN A 238 -0.32 -14.88 29.25
C ASN A 238 -1.69 -14.25 29.55
N ASP A 239 -2.10 -13.24 28.79
CA ASP A 239 -3.39 -12.59 28.92
C ASP A 239 -4.54 -13.59 28.68
N TYR A 240 -4.45 -14.40 27.62
CA TYR A 240 -5.42 -15.49 27.37
C TYR A 240 -5.41 -16.54 28.48
N THR A 241 -4.22 -16.92 28.99
CA THR A 241 -4.10 -17.90 30.08
C THR A 241 -4.80 -17.41 31.35
N GLN A 242 -4.58 -16.14 31.73
CA GLN A 242 -5.23 -15.53 32.88
C GLN A 242 -6.75 -15.42 32.69
N ALA A 243 -7.18 -15.01 31.49
CA ALA A 243 -8.60 -14.93 31.16
C ALA A 243 -9.29 -16.30 31.25
N ILE A 244 -8.70 -17.37 30.71
CA ILE A 244 -9.25 -18.74 30.81
C ILE A 244 -9.40 -19.16 32.27
N HIS A 245 -8.45 -18.82 33.15
CA HIS A 245 -8.58 -19.09 34.58
C HIS A 245 -9.75 -18.35 35.23
N ALA A 246 -9.92 -17.06 34.95
CA ALA A 246 -11.00 -16.25 35.50
C ALA A 246 -12.37 -16.75 35.00
N ILE A 247 -12.51 -16.92 33.68
CA ILE A 247 -13.72 -17.42 33.00
C ILE A 247 -14.08 -18.82 33.50
N GLY A 248 -13.09 -19.71 33.62
CA GLY A 248 -13.28 -21.08 34.07
C GLY A 248 -13.80 -21.18 35.50
N LYS A 249 -13.30 -20.33 36.41
CA LYS A 249 -13.82 -20.23 37.79
C LYS A 249 -15.26 -19.71 37.81
N ALA A 250 -15.56 -18.68 37.01
CA ALA A 250 -16.88 -18.09 36.92
C ALA A 250 -17.93 -19.00 36.26
N SER A 251 -17.50 -19.85 35.32
CA SER A 251 -18.34 -20.84 34.65
C SER A 251 -18.99 -21.80 35.64
N ASN A 252 -18.32 -22.12 36.76
CA ASN A 252 -18.85 -22.96 37.85
C ASN A 252 -19.50 -24.27 37.35
N GLY A 253 -18.90 -24.91 36.33
CA GLY A 253 -19.38 -26.18 35.80
C GLY A 253 -20.59 -26.11 34.85
N LYS A 254 -21.02 -24.90 34.40
CA LYS A 254 -22.10 -24.72 33.40
C LYS A 254 -21.77 -25.35 32.03
N GLY A 255 -20.52 -25.73 31.79
CA GLY A 255 -20.07 -26.41 30.58
C GLY A 255 -19.93 -25.49 29.37
N VAL A 256 -19.64 -26.08 28.21
CA VAL A 256 -19.26 -25.32 26.99
C VAL A 256 -20.43 -24.59 26.31
N TYR A 257 -21.67 -25.03 26.54
CA TYR A 257 -22.87 -24.44 25.93
C TYR A 257 -23.48 -23.38 26.86
N ASP A 258 -23.76 -23.74 28.12
CA ASP A 258 -24.42 -22.84 29.06
C ASP A 258 -23.46 -21.95 29.85
N GLY A 259 -22.18 -22.29 29.88
CA GLY A 259 -21.14 -21.46 30.49
C GLY A 259 -20.54 -20.44 29.52
N PRO A 260 -19.73 -19.51 30.04
CA PRO A 260 -18.96 -18.59 29.22
C PRO A 260 -17.81 -19.31 28.49
N GLY A 261 -17.29 -18.67 27.44
CA GLY A 261 -16.11 -19.10 26.70
C GLY A 261 -15.14 -17.95 26.43
N ILE A 262 -14.08 -18.24 25.70
CA ILE A 262 -13.09 -17.25 25.25
C ILE A 262 -12.91 -17.33 23.73
N SER A 263 -12.58 -16.20 23.12
CA SER A 263 -12.14 -16.08 21.73
C SER A 263 -10.67 -15.68 21.67
N ILE A 264 -9.89 -16.38 20.84
CA ILE A 264 -8.47 -16.11 20.61
C ILE A 264 -8.21 -15.80 19.14
N LYS A 265 -7.22 -14.96 18.85
CA LYS A 265 -6.72 -14.70 17.49
C LYS A 265 -5.34 -15.33 17.33
N LEU A 266 -5.10 -15.98 16.20
CA LEU A 266 -3.85 -16.71 15.97
C LEU A 266 -2.68 -15.74 15.72
N SER A 267 -2.93 -14.61 15.08
CA SER A 267 -1.94 -13.54 14.90
C SER A 267 -1.44 -12.93 16.21
N ALA A 268 -2.22 -12.99 17.29
CA ALA A 268 -1.79 -12.54 18.62
C ALA A 268 -0.74 -13.46 19.24
N LEU A 269 -0.69 -14.73 18.82
CA LEU A 269 0.11 -15.76 19.49
C LEU A 269 1.43 -16.06 18.76
N HIS A 270 1.66 -15.45 17.61
CA HIS A 270 2.91 -15.64 16.85
C HIS A 270 3.20 -14.46 15.92
N PRO A 271 4.43 -13.92 15.95
CA PRO A 271 4.75 -12.70 15.21
C PRO A 271 4.79 -12.86 13.70
N ARG A 272 4.93 -14.10 13.21
CA ARG A 272 5.01 -14.43 11.78
C ARG A 272 3.94 -15.43 11.34
N TYR A 273 2.69 -15.17 11.69
CA TYR A 273 1.53 -16.00 11.31
C TYR A 273 1.14 -15.79 9.83
N GLN A 274 1.85 -16.49 8.93
CA GLN A 274 1.68 -16.40 7.48
C GLN A 274 2.11 -17.70 6.78
N ARG A 275 1.56 -17.99 5.59
CA ARG A 275 1.84 -19.23 4.82
C ARG A 275 3.33 -19.46 4.52
N ALA A 276 4.09 -18.40 4.27
CA ALA A 276 5.53 -18.48 4.05
C ALA A 276 6.32 -19.01 5.27
N GLN A 277 5.74 -18.96 6.47
CA GLN A 277 6.38 -19.34 7.73
C GLN A 277 5.70 -20.57 8.35
N ILE A 278 5.12 -21.45 7.51
CA ILE A 278 4.27 -22.57 7.93
C ILE A 278 4.96 -23.51 8.94
N GLU A 279 6.25 -23.81 8.75
CA GLU A 279 7.03 -24.62 9.68
C GLU A 279 7.06 -24.00 11.09
N ARG A 280 7.31 -22.69 11.18
CA ARG A 280 7.34 -21.96 12.45
C ARG A 280 5.96 -21.90 13.08
N VAL A 281 4.91 -21.70 12.28
CA VAL A 281 3.53 -21.74 12.75
C VAL A 281 3.21 -23.09 13.42
N HIS A 282 3.56 -24.22 12.79
CA HIS A 282 3.32 -25.54 13.38
C HIS A 282 4.23 -25.87 14.58
N LYS A 283 5.44 -25.31 14.63
CA LYS A 283 6.41 -25.58 15.69
C LYS A 283 6.24 -24.68 16.92
N GLU A 284 5.98 -23.40 16.70
CA GLU A 284 5.98 -22.34 17.71
C GLU A 284 4.54 -21.97 18.11
N LEU A 285 3.67 -21.67 17.14
CA LEU A 285 2.30 -21.21 17.41
C LEU A 285 1.41 -22.34 17.94
N TYR A 286 1.46 -23.52 17.32
CA TYR A 286 0.57 -24.64 17.68
C TYR A 286 0.66 -25.00 19.16
N GLY A 287 1.87 -25.04 19.74
CA GLY A 287 2.07 -25.37 21.15
C GLY A 287 1.32 -24.42 22.08
N LYS A 288 1.34 -23.11 21.79
CA LYS A 288 0.58 -22.11 22.55
C LYS A 288 -0.93 -22.35 22.45
N VAL A 289 -1.45 -22.61 21.25
CA VAL A 289 -2.88 -22.91 21.04
C VAL A 289 -3.31 -24.18 21.78
N PHE A 290 -2.50 -25.23 21.72
CA PHE A 290 -2.77 -26.50 22.39
C PHE A 290 -2.82 -26.34 23.92
N GLU A 291 -1.88 -25.60 24.52
CA GLU A 291 -1.89 -25.33 25.96
C GLU A 291 -3.13 -24.54 26.41
N LEU A 292 -3.54 -23.52 25.65
CA LEU A 292 -4.78 -22.78 25.93
C LEU A 292 -6.01 -23.71 25.83
N ALA A 293 -6.04 -24.62 24.85
CA ALA A 293 -7.11 -25.60 24.68
C ALA A 293 -7.15 -26.64 25.82
N ARG A 294 -6.00 -27.15 26.28
CA ARG A 294 -5.91 -28.03 27.46
C ARG A 294 -6.45 -27.33 28.71
N LEU A 295 -6.11 -26.06 28.87
CA LEU A 295 -6.59 -25.26 29.99
C LEU A 295 -8.10 -25.00 29.91
N ALA A 296 -8.62 -24.64 28.75
CA ALA A 296 -10.06 -24.48 28.52
C ALA A 296 -10.83 -25.79 28.76
N LYS A 297 -10.29 -26.93 28.32
CA LYS A 297 -10.82 -28.27 28.63
C LYS A 297 -10.89 -28.53 30.12
N LYS A 298 -9.85 -28.19 30.89
CA LYS A 298 -9.82 -28.40 32.35
C LYS A 298 -10.99 -27.72 33.06
N TYR A 299 -11.40 -26.55 32.59
CA TYR A 299 -12.58 -25.83 33.11
C TYR A 299 -13.88 -26.17 32.38
N ASN A 300 -13.82 -26.98 31.33
CA ASN A 300 -14.93 -27.32 30.43
C ASN A 300 -15.65 -26.09 29.87
N ILE A 301 -14.88 -25.08 29.44
CA ILE A 301 -15.38 -23.88 28.75
C ILE A 301 -15.12 -23.97 27.24
N GLY A 302 -15.81 -23.14 26.45
CA GLY A 302 -15.53 -23.02 25.01
C GLY A 302 -14.27 -22.18 24.76
N LEU A 303 -13.44 -22.60 23.81
CA LEU A 303 -12.34 -21.80 23.26
C LEU A 303 -12.53 -21.71 21.75
N ASN A 304 -12.76 -20.50 21.27
CA ASN A 304 -13.05 -20.24 19.87
C ASN A 304 -11.86 -19.58 19.17
N ILE A 305 -11.40 -20.14 18.07
CA ILE A 305 -10.38 -19.55 17.21
C ILE A 305 -11.06 -18.60 16.23
N ASP A 306 -10.78 -17.31 16.35
CA ASP A 306 -11.33 -16.27 15.48
C ASP A 306 -10.69 -16.30 14.08
N ALA A 307 -11.49 -15.97 13.06
CA ALA A 307 -11.04 -15.92 11.67
C ALA A 307 -10.57 -14.50 11.31
N GLU A 308 -9.44 -14.44 10.62
CA GLU A 308 -8.72 -13.22 10.27
C GLU A 308 -8.79 -12.96 8.74
N GLU A 309 -7.70 -12.54 8.11
CA GLU A 309 -7.59 -12.31 6.66
C GLU A 309 -7.70 -13.62 5.87
N SER A 310 -8.11 -13.51 4.59
CA SER A 310 -8.43 -14.65 3.74
C SER A 310 -7.24 -15.59 3.50
N GLU A 311 -6.02 -15.07 3.49
CA GLU A 311 -4.80 -15.88 3.34
C GLU A 311 -4.46 -16.77 4.53
N ARG A 312 -5.01 -16.45 5.70
CA ARG A 312 -4.77 -17.21 6.94
C ARG A 312 -5.75 -18.36 7.14
N LEU A 313 -6.78 -18.47 6.29
CA LEU A 313 -7.82 -19.49 6.40
C LEU A 313 -7.23 -20.92 6.35
N GLU A 314 -6.49 -21.26 5.31
CA GLU A 314 -6.02 -22.66 5.13
C GLU A 314 -5.06 -23.07 6.25
N ILE A 315 -4.09 -22.21 6.61
CA ILE A 315 -3.17 -22.48 7.72
C ILE A 315 -3.88 -22.58 9.08
N SER A 316 -5.00 -21.87 9.27
CA SER A 316 -5.82 -22.01 10.49
C SER A 316 -6.59 -23.34 10.53
N LEU A 317 -7.01 -23.87 9.37
CA LEU A 317 -7.67 -25.17 9.27
C LEU A 317 -6.69 -26.30 9.59
N GLU A 318 -5.43 -26.21 9.15
CA GLU A 318 -4.39 -27.19 9.51
C GLU A 318 -4.18 -27.26 11.04
N LEU A 319 -4.13 -26.11 11.71
CA LEU A 319 -4.01 -26.06 13.18
C LEU A 319 -5.26 -26.60 13.87
N LEU A 320 -6.46 -26.31 13.34
CA LEU A 320 -7.71 -26.86 13.85
C LEU A 320 -7.74 -28.39 13.73
N GLU A 321 -7.37 -28.94 12.56
CA GLU A 321 -7.35 -30.37 12.33
C GLU A 321 -6.40 -31.07 13.30
N ARG A 322 -5.17 -30.57 13.42
CA ARG A 322 -4.20 -31.09 14.39
C ARG A 322 -4.77 -31.06 15.82
N LEU A 323 -5.41 -29.95 16.23
CA LEU A 323 -6.04 -29.83 17.55
C LEU A 323 -7.19 -30.83 17.78
N CYS A 324 -7.98 -31.14 16.75
CA CYS A 324 -9.09 -32.08 16.84
C CYS A 324 -8.65 -33.52 17.12
N PHE A 325 -7.46 -33.91 16.65
CA PHE A 325 -6.91 -35.25 16.83
C PHE A 325 -6.06 -35.43 18.10
N GLU A 326 -5.87 -34.38 18.90
CA GLU A 326 -5.12 -34.49 20.15
C GLU A 326 -5.84 -35.40 21.18
N PRO A 327 -5.20 -36.51 21.63
CA PRO A 327 -5.81 -37.44 22.58
C PRO A 327 -6.16 -36.77 23.91
N GLU A 328 -5.34 -35.81 24.34
CA GLU A 328 -5.57 -35.03 25.55
C GLU A 328 -6.82 -34.17 25.50
N LEU A 329 -7.38 -33.93 24.31
CA LEU A 329 -8.63 -33.19 24.12
C LEU A 329 -9.83 -34.11 23.88
N ALA A 330 -9.68 -35.43 24.04
CA ALA A 330 -10.78 -36.39 23.96
C ALA A 330 -11.96 -36.01 24.87
N ASN A 331 -13.19 -36.23 24.39
CA ASN A 331 -14.45 -35.94 25.08
C ASN A 331 -14.74 -34.46 25.42
N TRP A 332 -13.87 -33.52 25.05
CA TRP A 332 -14.17 -32.09 25.19
C TRP A 332 -14.90 -31.58 23.95
N LYS A 333 -16.00 -30.84 24.18
CA LYS A 333 -16.88 -30.31 23.13
C LYS A 333 -16.71 -28.80 22.92
N GLY A 334 -15.65 -28.22 23.49
CA GLY A 334 -15.42 -26.77 23.53
C GLY A 334 -14.46 -26.25 22.46
N ILE A 335 -14.03 -27.09 21.51
CA ILE A 335 -13.22 -26.63 20.36
C ILE A 335 -14.14 -25.80 19.46
N GLY A 336 -13.87 -24.50 19.38
CA GLY A 336 -14.59 -23.55 18.55
C GLY A 336 -13.75 -22.98 17.42
N PHE A 337 -14.40 -22.69 16.30
CA PHE A 337 -13.77 -22.10 15.12
C PHE A 337 -14.72 -21.16 14.38
N VAL A 338 -14.22 -20.01 13.92
CA VAL A 338 -14.99 -19.05 13.13
C VAL A 338 -14.83 -19.29 11.63
N ILE A 339 -15.91 -19.16 10.89
CA ILE A 339 -15.91 -19.13 9.42
C ILE A 339 -16.64 -17.90 8.91
N GLN A 340 -16.16 -17.33 7.80
CA GLN A 340 -16.60 -16.03 7.30
C GLN A 340 -17.36 -16.17 5.97
N ALA A 341 -18.68 -15.98 6.02
CA ALA A 341 -19.59 -16.15 4.89
C ALA A 341 -19.32 -15.21 3.70
N TYR A 342 -18.64 -14.09 3.92
CA TYR A 342 -18.26 -13.17 2.85
C TYR A 342 -17.18 -13.74 1.91
N GLN A 343 -16.48 -14.82 2.29
CA GLN A 343 -15.48 -15.47 1.45
C GLN A 343 -16.16 -16.46 0.52
N LYS A 344 -15.74 -16.47 -0.75
CA LYS A 344 -16.28 -17.38 -1.76
C LYS A 344 -16.04 -18.87 -1.45
N ARG A 345 -15.08 -19.16 -0.57
CA ARG A 345 -14.74 -20.52 -0.09
C ARG A 345 -15.59 -21.02 1.07
N CYS A 346 -16.29 -20.14 1.80
CA CYS A 346 -16.92 -20.50 3.08
C CYS A 346 -17.89 -21.68 2.95
N PHE A 347 -18.63 -21.74 1.85
CA PHE A 347 -19.58 -22.82 1.58
C PHE A 347 -18.93 -24.21 1.52
N PHE A 348 -17.68 -24.30 1.08
CA PHE A 348 -16.89 -25.53 1.03
C PHE A 348 -16.15 -25.80 2.35
N VAL A 349 -15.76 -24.75 3.07
CA VAL A 349 -15.19 -24.86 4.42
C VAL A 349 -16.17 -25.56 5.37
N VAL A 350 -17.48 -25.30 5.23
CA VAL A 350 -18.51 -26.01 6.01
C VAL A 350 -18.46 -27.52 5.78
N ASP A 351 -18.24 -27.97 4.54
CA ASP A 351 -18.16 -29.40 4.22
C ASP A 351 -16.93 -30.04 4.87
N TYR A 352 -15.77 -29.38 4.77
CA TYR A 352 -14.53 -29.81 5.43
C TYR A 352 -14.68 -29.91 6.95
N ILE A 353 -15.28 -28.90 7.59
CA ILE A 353 -15.44 -28.88 9.06
C ILE A 353 -16.39 -29.99 9.53
N ILE A 354 -17.47 -30.26 8.80
CA ILE A 354 -18.38 -31.37 9.11
C ILE A 354 -17.67 -32.71 8.97
N ASP A 355 -16.85 -32.88 7.94
CA ASP A 355 -16.03 -34.07 7.74
C ASP A 355 -14.99 -34.23 8.87
N LEU A 356 -14.26 -33.17 9.19
CA LEU A 356 -13.29 -33.14 10.29
C LEU A 356 -13.94 -33.52 11.62
N ALA A 357 -15.12 -32.98 11.93
CA ALA A 357 -15.87 -33.33 13.14
C ALA A 357 -16.24 -34.82 13.20
N LYS A 358 -16.64 -35.41 12.06
CA LYS A 358 -16.95 -36.85 11.95
C LYS A 358 -15.70 -37.70 12.17
N ARG A 359 -14.60 -37.42 11.47
CA ARG A 359 -13.36 -38.21 11.55
C ARG A 359 -12.70 -38.10 12.92
N SER A 360 -12.72 -36.93 13.54
CA SER A 360 -12.16 -36.69 14.88
C SER A 360 -13.10 -37.08 16.02
N GLN A 361 -14.34 -37.49 15.71
CA GLN A 361 -15.40 -37.80 16.68
C GLN A 361 -15.64 -36.67 17.69
N LYS A 362 -15.56 -35.42 17.21
CA LYS A 362 -15.82 -34.21 18.00
C LYS A 362 -17.17 -33.62 17.63
N ARG A 363 -17.75 -32.88 18.57
CA ARG A 363 -18.81 -31.91 18.27
C ARG A 363 -18.22 -30.51 18.31
N LEU A 364 -17.97 -29.91 17.15
CA LEU A 364 -17.27 -28.63 17.03
C LEU A 364 -18.23 -27.44 17.19
N MET A 365 -17.80 -26.38 17.87
CA MET A 365 -18.56 -25.13 18.02
C MET A 365 -18.22 -24.20 16.85
N ILE A 366 -19.12 -24.09 15.86
CA ILE A 366 -18.79 -23.35 14.62
C ILE A 366 -19.52 -22.02 14.62
N ARG A 367 -18.76 -20.94 14.76
CA ARG A 367 -19.27 -19.58 14.65
C ARG A 367 -19.29 -19.15 13.20
N LEU A 368 -20.48 -18.98 12.64
CA LEU A 368 -20.67 -18.39 11.33
C LEU A 368 -20.80 -16.87 11.50
N VAL A 369 -19.90 -16.12 10.88
CA VAL A 369 -19.93 -14.65 10.79
C VAL A 369 -20.06 -14.24 9.32
N LYS A 370 -20.34 -12.96 9.04
CA LYS A 370 -20.19 -12.42 7.68
C LYS A 370 -18.71 -12.26 7.33
N GLY A 371 -18.02 -11.34 8.00
CA GLY A 371 -16.59 -11.05 7.82
C GLY A 371 -16.27 -9.64 8.30
N ALA A 372 -14.99 -9.37 8.60
CA ALA A 372 -14.54 -8.12 9.25
C ALA A 372 -13.41 -7.38 8.51
N TYR A 373 -12.90 -7.95 7.40
CA TYR A 373 -11.70 -7.43 6.69
C TYR A 373 -12.01 -7.03 5.25
N TRP A 374 -13.29 -6.80 4.90
CA TRP A 374 -13.74 -6.75 3.51
C TRP A 374 -13.00 -5.70 2.67
N ASP A 375 -12.88 -4.48 3.17
CA ASP A 375 -12.19 -3.39 2.45
C ASP A 375 -10.69 -3.66 2.24
N SER A 376 -10.05 -4.26 3.23
CA SER A 376 -8.64 -4.64 3.20
C SER A 376 -8.40 -5.78 2.20
N GLU A 377 -9.32 -6.74 2.10
CA GLU A 377 -9.28 -7.80 1.08
C GLU A 377 -9.46 -7.24 -0.34
N ILE A 378 -10.35 -6.25 -0.53
CA ILE A 378 -10.50 -5.56 -1.83
C ILE A 378 -9.20 -4.82 -2.18
N LYS A 379 -8.67 -4.00 -1.26
CA LYS A 379 -7.44 -3.24 -1.47
C LYS A 379 -6.25 -4.16 -1.77
N LYS A 380 -6.07 -5.22 -0.99
CA LYS A 380 -4.96 -6.17 -1.15
C LYS A 380 -5.01 -6.87 -2.51
N ALA A 381 -6.17 -7.40 -2.90
CA ALA A 381 -6.33 -8.06 -4.20
C ALA A 381 -6.05 -7.10 -5.38
N GLN A 382 -6.42 -5.82 -5.26
CA GLN A 382 -6.11 -4.78 -6.26
C GLN A 382 -4.61 -4.50 -6.36
N ILE A 383 -3.95 -4.27 -5.21
CA ILE A 383 -2.51 -4.00 -5.14
C ILE A 383 -1.72 -5.18 -5.70
N GLU A 384 -2.09 -6.41 -5.34
CA GLU A 384 -1.40 -7.63 -5.75
C GLU A 384 -1.71 -8.06 -7.19
N GLY A 385 -2.65 -7.41 -7.89
CA GLY A 385 -2.97 -7.72 -9.29
C GLY A 385 -3.62 -9.10 -9.48
N MET A 386 -4.49 -9.49 -8.55
CA MET A 386 -5.13 -10.81 -8.54
C MET A 386 -6.24 -10.93 -9.60
N ASP A 387 -6.59 -12.15 -10.01
CA ASP A 387 -7.63 -12.35 -11.04
C ASP A 387 -9.04 -11.94 -10.58
N ASP A 388 -9.36 -12.14 -9.30
CA ASP A 388 -10.64 -11.81 -8.68
C ASP A 388 -10.43 -11.58 -7.16
N TYR A 389 -11.50 -11.20 -6.46
CA TYR A 389 -11.54 -11.01 -5.03
C TYR A 389 -11.77 -12.32 -4.28
N PRO A 390 -11.16 -12.50 -3.09
CA PRO A 390 -11.41 -13.65 -2.22
C PRO A 390 -12.77 -13.57 -1.50
N VAL A 391 -13.39 -12.40 -1.56
CA VAL A 391 -14.67 -12.06 -0.93
C VAL A 391 -15.70 -11.66 -1.99
N PHE A 392 -16.98 -11.73 -1.63
CA PHE A 392 -18.07 -11.16 -2.44
C PHE A 392 -17.96 -9.63 -2.48
N THR A 393 -18.29 -9.02 -3.61
CA THR A 393 -18.21 -7.56 -3.79
C THR A 393 -19.55 -6.86 -3.52
N ARG A 394 -20.67 -7.60 -3.53
CA ARG A 394 -21.97 -7.08 -3.09
C ARG A 394 -22.36 -7.63 -1.72
N LYS A 395 -22.97 -6.79 -0.90
CA LYS A 395 -23.40 -7.17 0.45
C LYS A 395 -24.45 -8.27 0.42
N VAL A 396 -25.42 -8.19 -0.50
CA VAL A 396 -26.49 -9.21 -0.65
C VAL A 396 -25.96 -10.61 -0.99
N HIS A 397 -24.83 -10.72 -1.69
CA HIS A 397 -24.19 -12.01 -1.98
C HIS A 397 -23.58 -12.65 -0.71
N THR A 398 -23.02 -11.83 0.17
CA THR A 398 -22.57 -12.29 1.50
C THR A 398 -23.75 -12.79 2.34
N ASP A 399 -24.90 -12.11 2.30
CA ASP A 399 -26.10 -12.56 3.02
C ASP A 399 -26.60 -13.91 2.50
N LEU A 400 -26.62 -14.09 1.18
CA LEU A 400 -26.98 -15.36 0.54
C LEU A 400 -26.03 -16.49 0.97
N SER A 401 -24.71 -16.24 0.93
CA SER A 401 -23.68 -17.18 1.37
C SER A 401 -23.88 -17.57 2.84
N TYR A 402 -24.20 -16.60 3.70
CA TYR A 402 -24.46 -16.83 5.12
C TYR A 402 -25.66 -17.77 5.31
N ILE A 403 -26.77 -17.55 4.59
CA ILE A 403 -27.96 -18.42 4.66
C ILE A 403 -27.65 -19.84 4.17
N ALA A 404 -26.95 -19.98 3.04
CA ALA A 404 -26.57 -21.28 2.50
C ALA A 404 -25.67 -22.07 3.46
N CYS A 405 -24.66 -21.41 4.05
CA CYS A 405 -23.78 -22.02 5.06
C CYS A 405 -24.56 -22.40 6.32
N ALA A 406 -25.47 -21.54 6.80
CA ALA A 406 -26.28 -21.82 7.97
C ALA A 406 -27.16 -23.05 7.79
N LYS A 407 -27.78 -23.21 6.61
CA LYS A 407 -28.59 -24.37 6.26
C LYS A 407 -27.77 -25.68 6.29
N LYS A 408 -26.53 -25.66 5.79
CA LYS A 408 -25.60 -26.81 5.88
C LYS A 408 -25.23 -27.14 7.33
N LEU A 409 -24.90 -26.14 8.14
CA LEU A 409 -24.53 -26.37 9.55
C LEU A 409 -25.70 -26.95 10.37
N LEU A 410 -26.92 -26.45 10.16
CA LEU A 410 -28.13 -26.96 10.81
C LEU A 410 -28.46 -28.42 10.45
N ALA A 411 -27.98 -28.90 9.29
CA ALA A 411 -28.20 -30.27 8.84
C ALA A 411 -27.27 -31.30 9.51
N ALA A 412 -26.29 -30.89 10.31
CA ALA A 412 -25.33 -31.77 10.99
C ALA A 412 -25.26 -31.57 12.52
N PRO A 413 -26.39 -31.54 13.26
CA PRO A 413 -26.43 -31.12 14.66
C PRO A 413 -25.70 -32.06 15.63
N GLU A 414 -25.45 -33.31 15.23
CA GLU A 414 -24.68 -34.29 16.02
C GLU A 414 -23.19 -33.96 16.08
N PHE A 415 -22.66 -33.41 14.99
CA PHE A 415 -21.23 -33.12 14.80
C PHE A 415 -20.89 -31.65 14.97
N ILE A 416 -21.88 -30.77 14.79
CA ILE A 416 -21.70 -29.33 14.84
C ILE A 416 -22.66 -28.74 15.87
N TYR A 417 -22.13 -27.80 16.65
CA TYR A 417 -22.90 -26.84 17.42
C TYR A 417 -22.80 -25.49 16.70
N PRO A 418 -23.79 -25.13 15.85
CA PRO A 418 -23.76 -23.89 15.09
C PRO A 418 -23.97 -22.67 16.00
N GLN A 419 -23.17 -21.63 15.79
CA GLN A 419 -23.27 -20.36 16.49
C GLN A 419 -23.43 -19.23 15.47
N PHE A 420 -24.63 -18.70 15.32
CA PHE A 420 -24.95 -17.73 14.27
C PHE A 420 -24.75 -16.30 14.75
N ALA A 421 -23.62 -15.69 14.41
CA ALA A 421 -23.25 -14.33 14.80
C ALA A 421 -23.75 -13.29 13.78
N THR A 422 -24.83 -12.57 14.11
CA THR A 422 -25.41 -11.56 13.24
C THR A 422 -26.22 -10.52 14.01
N HIS A 423 -26.25 -9.28 13.54
CA HIS A 423 -27.18 -8.25 14.06
C HIS A 423 -28.34 -7.96 13.11
N ASN A 424 -28.44 -8.71 12.01
CA ASN A 424 -29.46 -8.50 10.99
C ASN A 424 -30.72 -9.33 11.32
N ALA A 425 -31.85 -8.65 11.53
CA ALA A 425 -33.12 -9.27 11.89
C ALA A 425 -33.66 -10.23 10.82
N GLN A 426 -33.47 -9.92 9.54
CA GLN A 426 -33.86 -10.77 8.41
C GLN A 426 -33.05 -12.08 8.43
N THR A 427 -31.73 -11.99 8.61
CA THR A 427 -30.85 -13.16 8.67
C THR A 427 -31.21 -14.04 9.87
N LEU A 428 -31.48 -13.43 11.03
CA LEU A 428 -31.91 -14.11 12.24
C LEU A 428 -33.23 -14.87 12.01
N ALA A 429 -34.25 -14.18 11.49
CA ALA A 429 -35.56 -14.77 11.23
C ALA A 429 -35.47 -15.94 10.23
N THR A 430 -34.64 -15.78 9.18
CA THR A 430 -34.37 -16.83 8.20
C THR A 430 -33.83 -18.09 8.88
N ILE A 431 -32.80 -17.94 9.72
CA ILE A 431 -32.18 -19.07 10.41
C ILE A 431 -33.12 -19.73 11.42
N TYR A 432 -33.85 -18.92 12.19
CA TYR A 432 -34.82 -19.44 13.17
C TYR A 432 -35.85 -20.36 12.50
N HIS A 433 -36.36 -19.96 11.34
CA HIS A 433 -37.31 -20.77 10.57
C HIS A 433 -36.66 -21.94 9.84
N LEU A 434 -35.44 -21.79 9.29
CA LEU A 434 -34.68 -22.90 8.71
C LEU A 434 -34.36 -24.01 9.74
N ALA A 435 -34.17 -23.63 11.01
CA ALA A 435 -33.90 -24.57 12.09
C ALA A 435 -35.15 -25.33 12.58
N ASP A 436 -36.33 -25.00 12.04
CA ASP A 436 -37.63 -25.51 12.47
C ASP A 436 -37.85 -25.34 13.99
N PRO A 437 -38.46 -24.22 14.44
CA PRO A 437 -38.58 -23.93 15.86
C PRO A 437 -39.41 -24.97 16.63
N SER A 438 -40.20 -25.81 15.95
CA SER A 438 -40.93 -26.90 16.60
C SER A 438 -40.02 -28.05 17.07
N LYS A 439 -38.82 -28.17 16.49
CA LYS A 439 -37.84 -29.23 16.78
C LYS A 439 -36.66 -28.75 17.63
N TYR A 440 -36.72 -27.51 18.10
CA TYR A 440 -35.63 -26.93 18.88
C TYR A 440 -35.42 -27.67 20.21
N TYR A 441 -34.15 -27.93 20.55
CA TYR A 441 -33.74 -28.44 21.85
C TYR A 441 -32.52 -27.68 22.39
N ALA A 442 -32.38 -27.63 23.71
CA ALA A 442 -31.26 -26.93 24.35
C ALA A 442 -29.92 -27.55 23.91
N GLY A 443 -29.00 -26.70 23.44
CA GLY A 443 -27.70 -27.13 22.90
C GLY A 443 -27.73 -27.56 21.44
N GLN A 444 -28.84 -27.36 20.70
CA GLN A 444 -28.89 -27.60 19.25
C GLN A 444 -28.04 -26.57 18.48
N TYR A 445 -28.33 -25.29 18.67
CA TYR A 445 -27.58 -24.15 18.12
C TYR A 445 -27.77 -22.92 19.04
N GLU A 446 -26.98 -21.88 18.83
CA GLU A 446 -27.19 -20.57 19.45
C GLU A 446 -27.07 -19.44 18.43
N PHE A 447 -27.59 -18.27 18.78
CA PHE A 447 -27.19 -17.03 18.12
C PHE A 447 -26.03 -16.39 18.87
N GLN A 448 -25.35 -15.46 18.22
CA GLN A 448 -24.37 -14.60 18.88
C GLN A 448 -24.52 -13.16 18.44
N CYS A 449 -24.12 -12.26 19.32
CA CYS A 449 -24.11 -10.84 19.06
C CYS A 449 -22.90 -10.19 19.72
N LEU A 450 -22.73 -8.90 19.50
CA LEU A 450 -21.64 -8.13 20.09
C LEU A 450 -22.18 -7.32 21.25
N HIS A 451 -21.37 -7.20 22.30
CA HIS A 451 -21.64 -6.31 23.42
C HIS A 451 -21.82 -4.86 22.98
N GLY A 452 -22.76 -4.15 23.60
CA GLY A 452 -23.06 -2.74 23.37
C GLY A 452 -23.81 -2.46 22.05
N MET A 453 -24.19 -3.49 21.29
CA MET A 453 -24.76 -3.35 19.95
C MET A 453 -25.94 -4.28 19.69
N GLY A 454 -25.77 -5.58 19.93
CA GLY A 454 -26.75 -6.59 19.50
C GLY A 454 -27.82 -6.92 20.54
N GLU A 455 -27.59 -6.58 21.80
CA GLU A 455 -28.48 -6.91 22.91
C GLU A 455 -29.94 -6.45 22.66
N PRO A 456 -30.21 -5.25 22.12
CA PRO A 456 -31.59 -4.81 21.91
C PRO A 456 -32.42 -5.71 20.97
N LEU A 457 -31.79 -6.33 19.97
CA LEU A 457 -32.43 -7.31 19.10
C LEU A 457 -32.65 -8.63 19.86
N TYR A 458 -31.60 -9.13 20.52
CA TYR A 458 -31.61 -10.45 21.12
C TYR A 458 -32.37 -10.56 22.45
N GLU A 459 -32.66 -9.44 23.10
CA GLU A 459 -33.62 -9.43 24.21
C GLU A 459 -35.04 -9.83 23.77
N GLN A 460 -35.35 -9.80 22.47
CA GLN A 460 -36.60 -10.34 21.91
C GLN A 460 -36.54 -11.86 21.62
N VAL A 461 -35.33 -12.43 21.65
CA VAL A 461 -35.03 -13.80 21.22
C VAL A 461 -34.81 -14.70 22.43
N VAL A 462 -33.95 -14.24 23.35
CA VAL A 462 -33.54 -14.96 24.56
C VAL A 462 -34.67 -14.95 25.59
N GLY A 463 -34.90 -16.11 26.21
CA GLY A 463 -35.92 -16.32 27.23
C GLY A 463 -37.04 -17.27 26.79
N PRO A 464 -37.93 -17.65 27.72
CA PRO A 464 -38.99 -18.63 27.47
C PRO A 464 -40.03 -18.12 26.47
N ARG A 465 -40.57 -19.02 25.63
CA ARG A 465 -41.57 -18.68 24.59
C ARG A 465 -42.87 -18.13 25.18
N GLU A 466 -43.20 -18.54 26.41
CA GLU A 466 -44.33 -18.05 27.19
C GLU A 466 -44.26 -16.55 27.49
N GLN A 467 -43.06 -15.95 27.42
CA GLN A 467 -42.84 -14.50 27.57
C GLN A 467 -42.77 -13.78 26.21
N ASN A 468 -43.35 -14.35 25.16
CA ASN A 468 -43.28 -13.85 23.78
C ASN A 468 -41.83 -13.68 23.27
N LYS A 469 -40.93 -14.59 23.66
CA LYS A 469 -39.56 -14.71 23.15
C LYS A 469 -39.47 -15.90 22.18
N LEU A 470 -38.31 -16.09 21.55
CA LEU A 470 -38.11 -17.19 20.59
C LEU A 470 -37.62 -18.50 21.23
N GLY A 471 -37.10 -18.45 22.46
CA GLY A 471 -36.65 -19.66 23.18
C GLY A 471 -35.23 -20.12 22.83
N VAL A 472 -34.44 -19.27 22.15
CA VAL A 472 -33.08 -19.62 21.68
C VAL A 472 -32.04 -18.74 22.40
N PRO A 473 -30.93 -19.32 22.90
CA PRO A 473 -29.90 -18.55 23.60
C PRO A 473 -29.12 -17.65 22.64
N CYS A 474 -28.56 -16.58 23.20
CA CYS A 474 -27.61 -15.71 22.50
C CYS A 474 -26.34 -15.54 23.33
N ARG A 475 -25.18 -15.77 22.70
CA ARG A 475 -23.88 -15.50 23.30
C ARG A 475 -23.37 -14.12 22.88
N ILE A 476 -23.06 -13.29 23.86
CA ILE A 476 -22.48 -11.97 23.68
C ILE A 476 -20.97 -12.12 23.57
N TYR A 477 -20.43 -11.69 22.43
CA TYR A 477 -19.00 -11.48 22.23
C TYR A 477 -18.61 -10.19 22.97
N ALA A 478 -17.80 -10.32 24.01
CA ALA A 478 -17.55 -9.30 25.02
C ALA A 478 -16.08 -8.87 25.00
N PRO A 479 -15.78 -7.68 24.45
CA PRO A 479 -14.41 -7.16 24.44
C PRO A 479 -13.94 -6.83 25.85
N VAL A 480 -12.69 -7.20 26.15
CA VAL A 480 -12.04 -7.00 27.45
C VAL A 480 -10.64 -6.46 27.21
N GLY A 481 -10.33 -5.34 27.83
CA GLY A 481 -9.00 -4.75 27.78
C GLY A 481 -9.01 -3.30 28.18
N ASN A 482 -7.83 -2.76 28.44
CA ASN A 482 -7.68 -1.37 28.82
C ASN A 482 -8.00 -0.42 27.65
N HIS A 483 -8.11 0.86 27.98
CA HIS A 483 -8.40 1.91 27.01
C HIS A 483 -7.36 2.01 25.87
N GLU A 484 -6.10 1.64 26.08
CA GLU A 484 -5.05 1.69 25.05
C GLU A 484 -5.22 0.58 24.00
N THR A 485 -5.56 -0.64 24.44
CA THR A 485 -5.81 -1.82 23.60
C THR A 485 -7.16 -1.73 22.86
N LEU A 486 -8.17 -1.14 23.48
CA LEU A 486 -9.53 -0.99 22.91
C LEU A 486 -9.55 -0.18 21.61
N LEU A 487 -8.72 0.85 21.48
CA LEU A 487 -8.92 1.88 20.46
C LEU A 487 -8.56 1.44 19.04
N ALA A 488 -7.50 0.64 18.85
CA ALA A 488 -7.18 0.04 17.55
C ALA A 488 -8.33 -0.82 17.04
N TYR A 489 -8.94 -1.57 17.95
CA TYR A 489 -10.10 -2.41 17.66
C TYR A 489 -11.38 -1.58 17.44
N LEU A 490 -11.55 -0.46 18.15
CA LEU A 490 -12.77 0.34 18.14
C LEU A 490 -13.08 0.92 16.76
N VAL A 491 -12.07 1.38 16.00
CA VAL A 491 -12.33 1.94 14.66
C VAL A 491 -12.94 0.87 13.76
N ARG A 492 -12.23 -0.24 13.54
CA ARG A 492 -12.75 -1.37 12.74
C ARG A 492 -14.13 -1.81 13.21
N ARG A 493 -14.34 -1.85 14.53
CA ARG A 493 -15.63 -2.26 15.10
C ARG A 493 -16.79 -1.32 14.77
N LEU A 494 -16.51 -0.03 14.76
CA LEU A 494 -17.48 0.98 14.34
C LEU A 494 -17.68 0.95 12.82
N LEU A 495 -16.66 0.62 12.02
CA LEU A 495 -16.85 0.48 10.58
C LEU A 495 -17.80 -0.68 10.23
N GLU A 496 -17.66 -1.83 10.88
CA GLU A 496 -18.53 -3.01 10.68
C GLU A 496 -20.03 -2.68 10.79
N ASN A 497 -20.38 -1.76 11.68
CA ASN A 497 -21.77 -1.48 12.02
C ASN A 497 -22.24 -0.08 11.60
N GLY A 498 -21.31 0.82 11.28
CA GLY A 498 -21.55 2.20 10.85
C GLY A 498 -21.55 2.42 9.33
N ALA A 499 -21.20 1.41 8.52
CA ALA A 499 -21.31 1.49 7.07
C ALA A 499 -22.76 1.75 6.61
N ASN A 500 -22.95 2.41 5.46
CA ASN A 500 -24.29 2.72 4.93
C ASN A 500 -25.13 1.47 4.63
N THR A 501 -24.46 0.35 4.35
CA THR A 501 -25.09 -0.95 4.08
C THR A 501 -25.36 -1.78 5.34
N SER A 502 -24.88 -1.35 6.52
CA SER A 502 -25.09 -2.03 7.80
C SER A 502 -26.55 -1.97 8.24
N PHE A 503 -27.09 -3.11 8.71
CA PHE A 503 -28.45 -3.16 9.25
C PHE A 503 -28.60 -2.29 10.51
N VAL A 504 -27.59 -2.26 11.38
CA VAL A 504 -27.62 -1.47 12.64
C VAL A 504 -27.70 0.02 12.35
N ASN A 505 -26.98 0.48 11.32
CA ASN A 505 -27.06 1.88 10.87
C ASN A 505 -28.43 2.18 10.22
N ARG A 506 -28.86 1.32 9.28
CA ARG A 506 -30.10 1.53 8.53
C ARG A 506 -31.39 1.42 9.38
N ILE A 507 -31.42 0.59 10.42
CA ILE A 507 -32.62 0.46 11.28
C ILE A 507 -32.87 1.70 12.14
N ALA A 508 -31.79 2.42 12.48
CA ALA A 508 -31.84 3.68 13.20
C ALA A 508 -32.38 4.84 12.33
N ASP A 509 -32.18 4.77 11.02
CA ASP A 509 -32.70 5.76 10.07
C ASP A 509 -34.22 5.63 9.90
N LYS A 510 -34.94 6.66 10.35
CA LYS A 510 -36.41 6.73 10.28
C LYS A 510 -36.94 7.08 8.89
N THR A 511 -36.08 7.49 7.96
CA THR A 511 -36.47 7.77 6.57
C THR A 511 -36.66 6.49 5.75
N LEU A 512 -36.00 5.40 6.14
CA LEU A 512 -36.10 4.08 5.49
C LEU A 512 -37.31 3.31 6.00
N LYS A 513 -38.05 2.64 5.11
CA LYS A 513 -39.15 1.74 5.48
C LYS A 513 -38.61 0.44 6.07
N VAL A 514 -39.30 -0.15 7.04
CA VAL A 514 -38.85 -1.40 7.69
C VAL A 514 -38.79 -2.53 6.65
N GLU A 515 -39.75 -2.53 5.73
CA GLU A 515 -39.91 -3.47 4.63
C GLU A 515 -38.64 -3.53 3.76
N ASP A 516 -38.04 -2.38 3.45
CA ASP A 516 -36.81 -2.28 2.65
C ASP A 516 -35.57 -2.81 3.40
N LEU A 517 -35.61 -2.90 4.73
CA LEU A 517 -34.51 -3.39 5.57
C LEU A 517 -34.53 -4.90 5.76
N ILE A 518 -35.71 -5.51 5.62
CA ILE A 518 -35.95 -6.95 5.82
C ILE A 518 -36.16 -7.70 4.51
N GLN A 519 -35.95 -7.04 3.38
CA GLN A 519 -36.09 -7.64 2.05
C GLN A 519 -35.21 -8.90 1.93
N SER A 520 -35.76 -9.93 1.28
CA SER A 520 -35.05 -11.19 1.09
C SER A 520 -33.85 -11.00 0.15
N PRO A 521 -32.62 -11.41 0.52
CA PRO A 521 -31.46 -11.28 -0.38
C PRO A 521 -31.64 -12.10 -1.66
N ILE A 522 -32.41 -13.19 -1.63
CA ILE A 522 -32.75 -13.98 -2.82
C ILE A 522 -33.61 -13.17 -3.79
N TYR A 523 -34.54 -12.37 -3.27
CA TYR A 523 -35.35 -11.47 -4.10
C TYR A 523 -34.48 -10.40 -4.75
N ASP A 524 -33.64 -9.71 -3.96
CA ASP A 524 -32.79 -8.61 -4.46
C ASP A 524 -31.84 -9.09 -5.56
N ILE A 525 -31.21 -10.25 -5.36
CA ILE A 525 -30.32 -10.86 -6.37
C ILE A 525 -31.08 -11.20 -7.65
N ARG A 526 -32.27 -11.81 -7.54
CA ARG A 526 -33.09 -12.13 -8.72
C ARG A 526 -33.63 -10.89 -9.42
N HIS A 527 -33.91 -9.83 -8.67
CA HIS A 527 -34.35 -8.56 -9.21
C HIS A 527 -33.21 -7.85 -9.96
N ALA A 528 -32.02 -7.76 -9.34
CA ALA A 528 -30.82 -7.24 -9.98
C ALA A 528 -30.47 -8.04 -11.25
N ALA A 529 -30.56 -9.38 -11.19
CA ALA A 529 -30.31 -10.23 -12.35
C ALA A 529 -31.26 -9.94 -13.54
N LYS A 530 -32.52 -9.57 -13.27
CA LYS A 530 -33.47 -9.16 -14.33
C LYS A 530 -33.09 -7.83 -14.96
N LEU A 531 -32.52 -6.90 -14.18
CA LEU A 531 -32.10 -5.58 -14.66
C LEU A 531 -30.76 -5.63 -15.39
N GLU A 532 -29.82 -6.42 -14.88
CA GLU A 532 -28.44 -6.48 -15.36
C GLU A 532 -28.21 -7.59 -16.39
N GLY A 533 -29.17 -8.50 -16.57
CA GLY A 533 -29.14 -9.57 -17.56
C GLY A 533 -28.35 -10.82 -17.15
N SER A 534 -27.71 -10.83 -15.97
CA SER A 534 -27.00 -11.98 -15.43
C SER A 534 -27.06 -12.02 -13.90
N VAL A 535 -27.00 -13.21 -13.32
CA VAL A 535 -27.06 -13.41 -11.87
C VAL A 535 -25.67 -13.30 -11.25
N GLY A 536 -25.59 -12.68 -10.06
CA GLY A 536 -24.38 -12.67 -9.25
C GLY A 536 -23.23 -11.82 -9.80
N LEU A 537 -23.52 -10.82 -10.64
CA LEU A 537 -22.50 -9.90 -11.13
C LEU A 537 -21.83 -9.14 -9.98
N LYS A 538 -20.52 -8.89 -10.10
CA LYS A 538 -19.78 -8.06 -9.14
C LYS A 538 -20.41 -6.68 -8.97
N HIS A 539 -20.03 -5.98 -7.89
CA HIS A 539 -20.44 -4.59 -7.69
C HIS A 539 -19.94 -3.70 -8.86
N PRO A 540 -20.79 -2.85 -9.47
CA PRO A 540 -20.43 -2.06 -10.65
C PRO A 540 -19.25 -1.10 -10.38
N SER A 541 -19.25 -0.43 -9.23
CA SER A 541 -18.20 0.53 -8.84
C SER A 541 -16.91 -0.10 -8.29
N ILE A 542 -16.81 -1.43 -8.19
CA ILE A 542 -15.58 -2.13 -7.77
C ILE A 542 -15.00 -2.79 -9.02
N PRO A 543 -14.00 -2.19 -9.71
CA PRO A 543 -13.35 -2.83 -10.85
C PRO A 543 -12.64 -4.11 -10.40
N LEU A 544 -12.43 -5.08 -11.28
CA LEU A 544 -11.49 -6.17 -10.97
C LEU A 544 -10.06 -5.62 -10.90
N PRO A 545 -9.12 -6.26 -10.19
CA PRO A 545 -7.73 -5.77 -10.12
C PRO A 545 -7.09 -5.55 -11.50
N LEU A 546 -7.37 -6.42 -12.48
CA LEU A 546 -6.89 -6.30 -13.86
C LEU A 546 -7.48 -5.08 -14.60
N ASP A 547 -8.67 -4.63 -14.21
CA ASP A 547 -9.43 -3.55 -14.85
C ASP A 547 -9.35 -2.22 -14.06
N MET A 548 -8.49 -2.13 -13.05
CA MET A 548 -8.42 -1.00 -12.11
C MET A 548 -8.13 0.35 -12.79
N TYR A 549 -7.48 0.35 -13.95
CA TYR A 549 -7.18 1.53 -14.76
C TYR A 549 -8.22 1.81 -15.86
N GLY A 550 -9.37 1.14 -15.80
CA GLY A 550 -10.49 1.33 -16.73
C GLY A 550 -10.11 0.99 -18.17
N THR A 551 -10.55 1.83 -19.11
CA THR A 551 -10.30 1.63 -20.55
C THR A 551 -8.92 2.09 -21.02
N LEU A 552 -8.14 2.75 -20.16
CA LEU A 552 -6.82 3.27 -20.52
C LEU A 552 -5.84 2.11 -20.77
N ARG A 553 -5.71 1.21 -19.79
CA ARG A 553 -4.80 0.06 -19.88
C ARG A 553 -5.24 -1.07 -18.96
N LYS A 554 -4.85 -2.29 -19.28
CA LYS A 554 -4.91 -3.41 -18.32
C LYS A 554 -3.81 -3.24 -17.27
N ASN A 555 -4.12 -3.62 -16.03
CA ASN A 555 -3.14 -3.76 -14.95
C ASN A 555 -2.32 -5.04 -15.16
N SER A 556 -1.10 -5.07 -14.62
CA SER A 556 -0.26 -6.27 -14.58
C SER A 556 -0.84 -7.35 -13.65
N LYS A 557 -0.71 -8.62 -14.03
CA LYS A 557 -1.15 -9.77 -13.23
C LYS A 557 -0.10 -10.19 -12.19
N GLY A 558 -0.53 -10.45 -10.96
CA GLY A 558 0.30 -11.02 -9.90
C GLY A 558 0.30 -12.54 -9.84
N TYR A 559 0.93 -13.06 -8.78
CA TYR A 559 1.05 -14.49 -8.53
C TYR A 559 0.84 -14.76 -7.04
N ASP A 560 -0.08 -15.65 -6.70
CA ASP A 560 -0.47 -15.86 -5.30
C ASP A 560 0.45 -16.87 -4.61
N LEU A 561 1.37 -16.36 -3.79
CA LEU A 561 2.30 -17.18 -3.00
C LEU A 561 1.67 -17.78 -1.73
N ALA A 562 0.46 -17.37 -1.37
CA ALA A 562 -0.27 -17.92 -0.23
C ALA A 562 -1.19 -19.09 -0.63
N ASN A 563 -1.43 -19.28 -1.93
CA ASN A 563 -2.25 -20.36 -2.47
C ASN A 563 -1.37 -21.53 -2.96
N ASP A 564 -1.56 -22.71 -2.38
CA ASP A 564 -0.73 -23.87 -2.72
C ASP A 564 -0.88 -24.34 -4.18
N ALA A 565 -2.01 -24.11 -4.86
CA ALA A 565 -2.16 -24.50 -6.26
C ALA A 565 -1.16 -23.77 -7.19
N PRO A 566 -1.18 -22.43 -7.31
CA PRO A 566 -0.16 -21.71 -8.06
C PRO A 566 1.24 -21.86 -7.45
N LEU A 567 1.38 -21.99 -6.13
CA LEU A 567 2.69 -22.20 -5.51
C LEU A 567 3.31 -23.55 -5.92
N ALA A 568 2.52 -24.62 -6.02
CA ALA A 568 2.99 -25.93 -6.48
C ALA A 568 3.39 -25.94 -7.96
N THR A 569 2.70 -25.17 -8.81
CA THR A 569 3.13 -25.02 -10.21
C THR A 569 4.44 -24.24 -10.30
N LEU A 570 4.61 -23.18 -9.49
CA LEU A 570 5.87 -22.45 -9.42
C LEU A 570 7.01 -23.34 -8.89
N ASP A 571 6.74 -24.18 -7.89
CA ASP A 571 7.70 -25.13 -7.34
C ASP A 571 8.19 -26.11 -8.41
N SER A 572 7.27 -26.66 -9.20
CA SER A 572 7.59 -27.54 -10.33
C SER A 572 8.47 -26.83 -11.36
N THR A 573 8.10 -25.61 -11.76
CA THR A 573 8.89 -24.78 -12.68
C THR A 573 10.28 -24.46 -12.11
N ALA A 574 10.37 -24.15 -10.82
CA ALA A 574 11.64 -23.85 -10.17
C ALA A 574 12.55 -25.09 -10.09
N GLN A 575 11.98 -26.28 -9.84
CA GLN A 575 12.71 -27.55 -9.91
C GLN A 575 13.25 -27.83 -11.31
N GLU A 576 12.41 -27.67 -12.34
CA GLU A 576 12.79 -27.87 -13.74
C GLU A 576 13.92 -26.92 -14.16
N LEU A 577 13.83 -25.65 -13.77
CA LEU A 577 14.77 -24.60 -14.13
C LEU A 577 15.99 -24.50 -13.20
N ARG A 578 16.03 -25.26 -12.10
CA ARG A 578 17.13 -25.23 -11.11
C ARG A 578 18.49 -25.49 -11.76
N SER A 579 18.57 -26.47 -12.65
CA SER A 579 19.81 -26.86 -13.33
C SER A 579 20.01 -26.19 -14.69
N ARG A 580 19.06 -25.33 -15.11
CA ARG A 580 19.17 -24.60 -16.37
C ARG A 580 20.33 -23.61 -16.27
N VAL A 581 21.23 -23.72 -17.25
CA VAL A 581 22.34 -22.78 -17.47
C VAL A 581 21.89 -21.76 -18.51
N TRP A 582 21.69 -20.54 -18.06
CA TRP A 582 21.25 -19.43 -18.90
C TRP A 582 22.40 -18.87 -19.73
N GLN A 583 22.07 -18.22 -20.84
CA GLN A 583 23.06 -17.62 -21.73
C GLN A 583 22.68 -16.17 -22.01
N SER A 584 23.69 -15.30 -21.95
CA SER A 584 23.62 -13.94 -22.46
C SER A 584 24.80 -13.70 -23.39
N HIS A 585 24.56 -13.03 -24.49
CA HIS A 585 25.59 -12.64 -25.44
C HIS A 585 25.13 -11.36 -26.14
N PRO A 586 26.00 -10.68 -26.91
CA PRO A 586 25.56 -9.56 -27.71
C PRO A 586 24.42 -10.00 -28.63
N LEU A 587 23.28 -9.31 -28.56
CA LEU A 587 22.10 -9.55 -29.39
C LEU A 587 22.05 -8.44 -30.43
N LEU A 588 22.63 -8.72 -31.60
CA LEU A 588 22.82 -7.76 -32.69
C LEU A 588 21.89 -8.05 -33.87
N ALA A 589 21.59 -7.04 -34.68
CA ALA A 589 20.74 -7.19 -35.86
C ALA A 589 21.37 -8.07 -36.96
N ASN A 590 22.69 -7.94 -37.17
CA ASN A 590 23.46 -8.72 -38.13
C ASN A 590 24.36 -9.69 -37.38
N ASN A 591 24.00 -10.96 -37.37
CA ASN A 591 24.62 -12.00 -36.53
C ASN A 591 25.65 -12.86 -37.29
N ASP A 592 25.99 -12.48 -38.52
CA ASP A 592 26.83 -13.28 -39.38
C ASP A 592 28.31 -13.21 -38.94
N SER A 593 28.76 -14.26 -38.26
CA SER A 593 30.17 -14.65 -38.11
C SER A 593 31.02 -13.83 -37.12
N LEU A 594 30.53 -13.60 -35.90
CA LEU A 594 31.39 -13.11 -34.81
C LEU A 594 31.99 -14.29 -34.04
N GLU A 595 33.31 -14.28 -33.85
CA GLU A 595 34.02 -15.29 -33.06
C GLU A 595 33.45 -15.34 -31.63
N GLN A 596 33.36 -16.55 -31.07
CA GLN A 596 32.96 -16.73 -29.67
C GLN A 596 33.99 -16.05 -28.76
N GLY A 597 33.60 -14.94 -28.14
CA GLY A 597 34.39 -14.22 -27.15
C GLY A 597 34.51 -15.01 -25.85
N HIS A 598 35.27 -14.45 -24.90
CA HIS A 598 35.42 -15.05 -23.59
C HIS A 598 34.08 -15.03 -22.84
N SER A 599 33.69 -16.18 -22.29
CA SER A 599 32.44 -16.34 -21.55
C SER A 599 32.73 -16.25 -20.06
N VAL A 600 32.00 -15.40 -19.35
CA VAL A 600 32.11 -15.15 -17.92
C VAL A 600 30.94 -15.82 -17.21
N ALA A 601 31.21 -16.52 -16.11
CA ALA A 601 30.16 -17.15 -15.31
C ALA A 601 29.39 -16.08 -14.51
N ILE A 602 28.06 -16.20 -14.49
CA ILE A 602 27.18 -15.46 -13.60
C ILE A 602 26.76 -16.41 -12.47
N THR A 603 27.15 -16.07 -11.26
CA THR A 603 26.93 -16.89 -10.06
C THR A 603 25.73 -16.40 -9.27
N ASN A 604 25.09 -17.30 -8.52
CA ASN A 604 23.98 -16.93 -7.65
C ASN A 604 24.52 -16.17 -6.42
N PRO A 605 24.10 -14.93 -6.13
CA PRO A 605 24.61 -14.18 -4.97
C PRO A 605 24.26 -14.84 -3.62
N ALA A 606 23.28 -15.75 -3.59
CA ALA A 606 22.95 -16.50 -2.39
C ALA A 606 23.81 -17.76 -2.21
N GLN A 607 24.44 -18.24 -3.29
CA GLN A 607 25.25 -19.46 -3.36
C GLN A 607 26.33 -19.27 -4.43
N ASN A 608 27.48 -18.71 -4.04
CA ASN A 608 28.54 -18.27 -4.96
C ASN A 608 29.17 -19.40 -5.78
N ASP A 609 28.99 -20.66 -5.35
CA ASP A 609 29.42 -21.86 -6.07
C ASP A 609 28.40 -22.34 -7.13
N GLU A 610 27.18 -21.82 -7.11
CA GLU A 610 26.14 -22.10 -8.09
C GLU A 610 26.26 -21.17 -9.30
N ILE A 611 26.51 -21.74 -10.48
CA ILE A 611 26.50 -21.02 -11.75
C ILE A 611 25.06 -20.96 -12.27
N VAL A 612 24.52 -19.75 -12.39
CA VAL A 612 23.20 -19.49 -12.98
C VAL A 612 23.29 -19.58 -14.49
N GLY A 613 24.34 -19.01 -15.07
CA GLY A 613 24.53 -18.97 -16.50
C GLY A 613 25.86 -18.37 -16.89
N TYR A 614 26.00 -18.08 -18.17
CA TYR A 614 27.19 -17.45 -18.70
C TYR A 614 26.83 -16.25 -19.57
N VAL A 615 27.70 -15.23 -19.52
CA VAL A 615 27.63 -14.07 -20.39
C VAL A 615 28.86 -14.01 -21.29
N GLN A 616 28.66 -13.87 -22.58
CA GLN A 616 29.70 -13.36 -23.48
C GLN A 616 29.61 -11.84 -23.46
N GLU A 617 30.63 -11.17 -22.96
CA GLU A 617 30.68 -9.70 -23.00
C GLU A 617 30.96 -9.20 -24.43
N ALA A 618 30.35 -8.08 -24.78
CA ALA A 618 30.59 -7.34 -26.00
C ALA A 618 32.01 -6.76 -26.00
N ASP A 619 32.61 -6.69 -27.18
CA ASP A 619 33.84 -5.95 -27.42
C ASP A 619 33.56 -4.71 -28.29
N LEU A 620 34.61 -3.97 -28.62
CA LEU A 620 34.48 -2.76 -29.45
C LEU A 620 34.02 -3.04 -30.88
N LYS A 621 34.22 -4.25 -31.42
CA LYS A 621 33.69 -4.63 -32.74
C LYS A 621 32.17 -4.81 -32.67
N HIS A 622 31.68 -5.45 -31.61
CA HIS A 622 30.24 -5.57 -31.37
C HIS A 622 29.58 -4.20 -31.23
N VAL A 623 30.23 -3.25 -30.53
CA VAL A 623 29.77 -1.86 -30.42
C VAL A 623 29.62 -1.22 -31.80
N GLU A 624 30.63 -1.33 -32.66
CA GLU A 624 30.60 -0.77 -34.02
C GLU A 624 29.46 -1.35 -34.87
N ILE A 625 29.27 -2.67 -34.81
CA ILE A 625 28.21 -3.37 -35.55
C ILE A 625 26.84 -2.93 -35.06
N ALA A 626 26.64 -2.84 -33.73
CA ALA A 626 25.38 -2.42 -33.14
C ALA A 626 25.00 -1.00 -33.57
N LEU A 627 25.96 -0.07 -33.50
CA LEU A 627 25.75 1.34 -33.88
C LEU A 627 25.42 1.46 -35.37
N THR A 628 26.18 0.79 -36.24
CA THR A 628 25.91 0.76 -37.68
C THR A 628 24.51 0.22 -37.99
N ALA A 629 24.10 -0.87 -37.32
CA ALA A 629 22.77 -1.44 -37.51
C ALA A 629 21.63 -0.53 -37.01
N ALA A 630 21.84 0.16 -35.90
CA ALA A 630 20.89 1.13 -35.36
C ALA A 630 20.69 2.30 -36.34
N GLU A 631 21.77 2.88 -36.88
CA GLU A 631 21.69 3.92 -37.91
C GLU A 631 20.92 3.46 -39.16
N GLN A 632 21.20 2.24 -39.63
CA GLN A 632 20.52 1.66 -40.80
C GLN A 632 19.02 1.43 -40.55
N THR A 633 18.63 1.10 -39.32
CA THR A 633 17.24 0.78 -38.96
C THR A 633 16.44 2.02 -38.52
N GLN A 634 17.11 3.11 -38.11
CA GLN A 634 16.47 4.30 -37.53
C GLN A 634 15.38 4.90 -38.44
N SER A 635 15.61 4.96 -39.75
CA SER A 635 14.61 5.48 -40.70
C SER A 635 13.38 4.57 -40.78
N GLU A 636 13.56 3.25 -40.85
CA GLU A 636 12.45 2.29 -40.88
C GLU A 636 11.63 2.35 -39.58
N TRP A 637 12.32 2.36 -38.44
CA TRP A 637 11.66 2.33 -37.14
C TRP A 637 10.91 3.63 -36.83
N SER A 638 11.50 4.78 -37.13
CA SER A 638 10.83 6.08 -36.95
C SER A 638 9.58 6.23 -37.83
N ASN A 639 9.61 5.66 -39.05
CA ASN A 639 8.47 5.65 -39.96
C ASN A 639 7.40 4.58 -39.63
N THR A 640 7.70 3.64 -38.72
CA THR A 640 6.68 2.71 -38.21
C THR A 640 5.61 3.48 -37.45
N PRO A 641 4.30 3.34 -37.76
CA PRO A 641 3.25 4.12 -37.12
C PRO A 641 3.25 4.01 -35.59
N LYS A 642 2.95 5.12 -34.89
CA LYS A 642 2.99 5.18 -33.40
C LYS A 642 2.16 4.08 -32.74
N ASP A 643 0.97 3.80 -33.28
CA ASP A 643 0.06 2.79 -32.75
C ASP A 643 0.58 1.37 -33.01
N GLN A 644 1.33 1.15 -34.10
CA GLN A 644 2.00 -0.12 -34.36
C GLN A 644 3.15 -0.35 -33.37
N ARG A 645 3.94 0.69 -33.06
CA ARG A 645 4.99 0.61 -32.03
C ARG A 645 4.38 0.30 -30.65
N ALA A 646 3.25 0.93 -30.31
CA ALA A 646 2.50 0.65 -29.09
C ALA A 646 2.02 -0.81 -29.01
N GLN A 647 1.51 -1.37 -30.12
CA GLN A 647 1.06 -2.76 -30.19
C GLN A 647 2.21 -3.76 -29.94
N TYR A 648 3.42 -3.49 -30.42
CA TYR A 648 4.57 -4.34 -30.12
C TYR A 648 4.89 -4.36 -28.62
N LEU A 649 4.86 -3.20 -27.94
CA LEU A 649 5.07 -3.16 -26.49
C LEU A 649 3.97 -3.89 -25.71
N LYS A 650 2.70 -3.76 -26.12
CA LYS A 650 1.60 -4.51 -25.51
C LYS A 650 1.77 -6.02 -25.68
N ARG A 651 2.22 -6.47 -26.85
CA ARG A 651 2.53 -7.89 -27.08
C ARG A 651 3.71 -8.36 -26.23
N ALA A 652 4.75 -7.55 -26.08
CA ALA A 652 5.88 -7.86 -25.19
C ALA A 652 5.43 -8.00 -23.73
N ALA A 653 4.52 -7.12 -23.27
CA ALA A 653 3.91 -7.22 -21.95
C ALA A 653 3.14 -8.55 -21.77
N ASP A 654 2.33 -8.95 -22.74
CA ASP A 654 1.59 -10.21 -22.68
C ASP A 654 2.53 -11.44 -22.69
N LEU A 655 3.64 -11.37 -23.44
CA LEU A 655 4.69 -12.40 -23.44
C LEU A 655 5.40 -12.49 -22.08
N MET A 656 5.74 -11.36 -21.46
CA MET A 656 6.33 -11.34 -20.11
C MET A 656 5.38 -11.95 -19.06
N GLU A 657 4.10 -11.60 -19.09
CA GLU A 657 3.10 -12.20 -18.18
C GLU A 657 2.96 -13.71 -18.41
N SER A 658 2.97 -14.17 -19.67
CA SER A 658 2.89 -15.60 -19.98
C SER A 658 4.11 -16.40 -19.49
N ARG A 659 5.26 -15.74 -19.29
CA ARG A 659 6.52 -16.32 -18.83
C ARG A 659 6.86 -15.95 -17.39
N ILE A 660 5.90 -15.44 -16.61
CA ILE A 660 6.15 -14.91 -15.26
C ILE A 660 6.92 -15.87 -14.36
N GLN A 661 6.60 -17.16 -14.36
CA GLN A 661 7.28 -18.16 -13.51
C GLN A 661 8.76 -18.33 -13.90
N GLU A 662 9.06 -18.36 -15.20
CA GLU A 662 10.43 -18.48 -15.73
C GLU A 662 11.27 -17.26 -15.35
N LEU A 663 10.71 -16.06 -15.55
CA LEU A 663 11.34 -14.79 -15.19
C LEU A 663 11.56 -14.67 -13.68
N MET A 664 10.60 -15.12 -12.86
CA MET A 664 10.70 -15.14 -11.40
C MET A 664 11.87 -16.01 -10.92
N VAL A 665 12.00 -17.22 -11.47
CA VAL A 665 13.09 -18.13 -11.10
C VAL A 665 14.45 -17.54 -11.48
N LEU A 666 14.56 -16.93 -12.66
CA LEU A 666 15.81 -16.30 -13.09
C LEU A 666 16.16 -15.07 -12.23
N LEU A 667 15.20 -14.18 -11.96
CA LEU A 667 15.41 -13.02 -11.08
C LEU A 667 15.89 -13.44 -9.68
N CYS A 668 15.30 -14.50 -9.13
CA CYS A 668 15.68 -15.04 -7.84
C CYS A 668 17.13 -15.55 -7.83
N ARG A 669 17.52 -16.34 -8.84
CA ARG A 669 18.86 -16.93 -8.93
C ARG A 669 19.93 -15.92 -9.33
N GLU A 670 19.64 -15.01 -10.26
CA GLU A 670 20.63 -14.05 -10.79
C GLU A 670 20.81 -12.82 -9.90
N SER A 671 19.71 -12.25 -9.39
CA SER A 671 19.74 -10.98 -8.65
C SER A 671 19.47 -11.12 -7.14
N GLY A 672 19.24 -12.35 -6.66
CA GLY A 672 19.03 -12.63 -5.24
C GLY A 672 17.65 -12.17 -4.70
N LYS A 673 16.67 -11.94 -5.58
CA LYS A 673 15.33 -11.47 -5.18
C LYS A 673 14.46 -12.58 -4.63
N THR A 674 13.74 -12.31 -3.54
CA THR A 674 12.66 -13.20 -3.09
C THR A 674 11.58 -13.30 -4.19
N TYR A 675 10.80 -14.38 -4.20
CA TYR A 675 9.71 -14.51 -5.18
C TYR A 675 8.70 -13.38 -5.12
N ALA A 676 8.41 -12.83 -3.93
CA ALA A 676 7.54 -11.66 -3.80
C ALA A 676 8.12 -10.43 -4.51
N ASN A 677 9.42 -10.19 -4.39
CA ASN A 677 10.09 -9.10 -5.10
C ASN A 677 10.22 -9.35 -6.60
N ALA A 678 10.40 -10.60 -7.02
CA ALA A 678 10.43 -10.99 -8.43
C ALA A 678 9.07 -10.79 -9.12
N ILE A 679 7.96 -11.13 -8.46
CA ILE A 679 6.60 -10.85 -8.95
C ILE A 679 6.40 -9.35 -9.15
N ALA A 680 6.74 -8.55 -8.12
CA ALA A 680 6.61 -7.10 -8.18
C ALA A 680 7.40 -6.51 -9.37
N GLU A 681 8.60 -7.03 -9.63
CA GLU A 681 9.43 -6.53 -10.73
C GLU A 681 8.93 -6.94 -12.12
N VAL A 682 8.49 -8.18 -12.32
CA VAL A 682 7.88 -8.59 -13.61
C VAL A 682 6.64 -7.73 -13.88
N ARG A 683 5.82 -7.50 -12.86
CA ARG A 683 4.64 -6.62 -12.95
C ARG A 683 5.01 -5.19 -13.32
N GLU A 684 6.05 -4.62 -12.70
CA GLU A 684 6.51 -3.26 -13.00
C GLU A 684 7.01 -3.15 -14.46
N ALA A 685 7.76 -4.14 -14.98
CA ALA A 685 8.15 -4.21 -16.40
C ALA A 685 6.94 -4.22 -17.34
N VAL A 686 5.95 -5.07 -17.05
CA VAL A 686 4.69 -5.17 -17.81
C VAL A 686 3.92 -3.85 -17.78
N ASP A 687 3.84 -3.21 -16.60
CA ASP A 687 3.17 -1.93 -16.44
C ASP A 687 3.87 -0.81 -17.21
N PHE A 688 5.21 -0.75 -17.24
CA PHE A 688 5.94 0.20 -18.10
C PHE A 688 5.59 0.03 -19.58
N LEU A 689 5.64 -1.21 -20.08
CA LEU A 689 5.33 -1.53 -21.47
C LEU A 689 3.91 -1.08 -21.85
N ARG A 690 2.91 -1.42 -21.01
CA ARG A 690 1.51 -1.04 -21.23
C ARG A 690 1.28 0.46 -21.07
N TYR A 691 1.89 1.09 -20.07
CA TYR A 691 1.73 2.52 -19.80
C TYR A 691 2.26 3.38 -20.96
N TYR A 692 3.50 3.14 -21.41
CA TYR A 692 4.08 3.93 -22.51
C TYR A 692 3.40 3.67 -23.86
N ALA A 693 2.94 2.42 -24.10
CA ALA A 693 2.12 2.10 -25.26
C ALA A 693 0.82 2.92 -25.28
N THR A 694 0.06 2.93 -24.19
CA THR A 694 -1.19 3.72 -24.14
C THR A 694 -0.90 5.23 -24.17
N GLN A 695 0.18 5.69 -23.54
CA GLN A 695 0.53 7.11 -23.54
C GLN A 695 0.78 7.63 -24.97
N VAL A 696 1.49 6.88 -25.83
CA VAL A 696 1.70 7.30 -27.22
C VAL A 696 0.41 7.21 -28.06
N GLU A 697 -0.45 6.23 -27.77
CA GLU A 697 -1.76 6.08 -28.44
C GLU A 697 -2.67 7.27 -28.14
N ASN A 698 -2.56 7.85 -26.95
CA ASN A 698 -3.31 9.04 -26.53
C ASN A 698 -2.90 10.33 -27.27
N LEU A 699 -1.77 10.34 -28.00
CA LEU A 699 -1.45 11.44 -28.91
C LEU A 699 -2.45 11.47 -30.08
N PRO A 700 -2.80 12.66 -30.60
CA PRO A 700 -3.66 12.77 -31.79
C PRO A 700 -3.17 11.90 -32.95
N ALA A 701 -4.08 11.35 -33.75
CA ALA A 701 -3.73 10.46 -34.86
C ALA A 701 -2.79 11.12 -35.89
N ASN A 702 -2.86 12.46 -36.03
CA ASN A 702 -2.01 13.27 -36.89
C ASN A 702 -0.76 13.85 -36.17
N ALA A 703 -0.46 13.42 -34.95
CA ALA A 703 0.74 13.84 -34.24
C ALA A 703 1.99 13.36 -35.00
N VAL A 704 2.90 14.28 -35.26
CA VAL A 704 4.18 14.02 -35.92
C VAL A 704 5.23 13.94 -34.82
N ILE A 705 5.84 12.76 -34.67
CA ILE A 705 6.88 12.48 -33.70
C ILE A 705 8.22 12.44 -34.43
N GLN A 706 9.12 13.33 -34.06
CA GLN A 706 10.52 13.29 -34.49
C GLN A 706 11.36 12.72 -33.34
N PRO A 707 11.87 11.48 -33.46
CA PRO A 707 12.70 10.87 -32.42
C PRO A 707 14.05 11.59 -32.29
N LEU A 708 14.78 11.31 -31.21
CA LEU A 708 16.18 11.72 -31.06
C LEU A 708 17.07 11.06 -32.11
N GLY A 709 16.90 9.76 -32.31
CA GLY A 709 17.79 8.91 -33.10
C GLY A 709 18.12 7.66 -32.30
N THR A 710 19.40 7.33 -32.14
CA THR A 710 19.80 6.16 -31.31
C THR A 710 19.94 6.56 -29.84
N VAL A 711 19.25 5.84 -28.95
CA VAL A 711 19.30 6.06 -27.50
C VAL A 711 20.06 4.91 -26.81
N LEU A 712 21.05 5.28 -26.01
CA LEU A 712 21.77 4.35 -25.14
C LEU A 712 21.03 4.21 -23.81
N CYS A 713 20.54 3.00 -23.50
CA CYS A 713 19.92 2.67 -22.22
C CYS A 713 20.90 1.89 -21.33
N ILE A 714 21.30 2.49 -20.20
CA ILE A 714 22.18 1.88 -19.19
C ILE A 714 21.35 1.66 -17.93
N SER A 715 21.16 0.39 -17.57
CA SER A 715 20.29 -0.01 -16.46
C SER A 715 21.08 -0.59 -15.27
N PRO A 716 20.52 -0.56 -14.05
CA PRO A 716 21.17 -1.06 -12.85
C PRO A 716 20.86 -2.55 -12.63
N TRP A 717 21.60 -3.18 -11.71
CA TRP A 717 21.43 -4.59 -11.35
C TRP A 717 20.28 -4.84 -10.37
N ASN A 718 19.78 -3.80 -9.69
CA ASN A 718 18.83 -3.97 -8.60
C ASN A 718 17.37 -4.02 -9.05
N PHE A 719 17.07 -3.55 -10.26
CA PHE A 719 15.83 -3.80 -11.00
C PHE A 719 16.19 -4.17 -12.44
N PRO A 720 16.81 -5.35 -12.63
CA PRO A 720 17.44 -5.73 -13.88
C PRO A 720 16.45 -6.05 -15.01
N LEU A 721 15.16 -6.22 -14.69
CA LEU A 721 14.08 -6.39 -15.66
C LEU A 721 13.21 -5.13 -15.77
N ALA A 722 12.73 -4.56 -14.65
CA ALA A 722 11.75 -3.48 -14.68
C ALA A 722 12.32 -2.17 -15.23
N ILE A 723 13.40 -1.65 -14.63
CA ILE A 723 14.02 -0.39 -15.07
C ILE A 723 14.63 -0.57 -16.46
N PHE A 724 15.24 -1.73 -16.73
CA PHE A 724 15.74 -2.09 -18.06
C PHE A 724 14.63 -1.99 -19.12
N SER A 725 13.49 -2.66 -18.90
CA SER A 725 12.37 -2.65 -19.84
C SER A 725 11.72 -1.27 -19.94
N GLY A 726 11.59 -0.54 -18.83
CA GLY A 726 10.99 0.79 -18.81
C GLY A 726 11.77 1.83 -19.61
N GLN A 727 13.10 1.87 -19.49
CA GLN A 727 13.95 2.75 -20.28
C GLN A 727 13.81 2.45 -21.79
N ILE A 728 13.95 1.17 -22.15
CA ILE A 728 13.89 0.70 -23.53
C ILE A 728 12.51 0.96 -24.15
N ALA A 729 11.43 0.66 -23.43
CA ALA A 729 10.06 0.86 -23.89
C ALA A 729 9.77 2.33 -24.22
N ALA A 730 10.17 3.26 -23.35
CA ALA A 730 9.96 4.69 -23.56
C ALA A 730 10.73 5.21 -24.80
N ALA A 731 11.97 4.76 -25.00
CA ALA A 731 12.77 5.14 -26.15
C ALA A 731 12.19 4.57 -27.46
N LEU A 732 11.87 3.27 -27.48
CA LEU A 732 11.30 2.58 -28.63
C LEU A 732 9.97 3.18 -29.07
N VAL A 733 9.04 3.40 -28.13
CA VAL A 733 7.70 3.93 -28.47
C VAL A 733 7.77 5.35 -29.05
N SER A 734 8.78 6.12 -28.65
CA SER A 734 9.07 7.45 -29.18
C SER A 734 9.71 7.43 -30.58
N GLY A 735 10.01 6.26 -31.12
CA GLY A 735 10.59 6.07 -32.47
C GLY A 735 12.12 6.02 -32.52
N ASN A 736 12.79 5.90 -31.37
CA ASN A 736 14.25 5.77 -31.30
C ASN A 736 14.68 4.32 -31.45
N CYS A 737 15.79 4.06 -32.13
CA CYS A 737 16.52 2.80 -31.97
C CYS A 737 17.24 2.79 -30.62
N VAL A 738 17.46 1.61 -30.05
CA VAL A 738 17.99 1.43 -28.70
C VAL A 738 19.19 0.50 -28.70
N ILE A 739 20.26 0.95 -28.04
CA ILE A 739 21.34 0.08 -27.59
C ILE A 739 21.21 -0.07 -26.07
N ALA A 740 20.95 -1.30 -25.64
CA ALA A 740 20.73 -1.64 -24.25
C ALA A 740 22.01 -2.23 -23.64
N LYS A 741 22.55 -1.55 -22.62
CA LYS A 741 23.70 -2.00 -21.83
C LYS A 741 23.21 -2.32 -20.40
N PRO A 742 23.04 -3.60 -20.05
CA PRO A 742 22.65 -3.98 -18.70
C PRO A 742 23.81 -3.85 -17.71
N ALA A 743 23.51 -3.90 -16.41
CA ALA A 743 24.52 -4.08 -15.38
C ALA A 743 25.25 -5.43 -15.56
N GLU A 744 26.51 -5.47 -15.13
CA GLU A 744 27.39 -6.63 -15.32
C GLU A 744 26.96 -7.84 -14.48
N GLN A 745 26.30 -7.57 -13.36
CA GLN A 745 25.80 -8.59 -12.45
C GLN A 745 24.55 -9.32 -12.97
N THR A 746 23.77 -8.70 -13.87
CA THR A 746 22.44 -9.21 -14.27
C THR A 746 22.21 -9.24 -15.80
N PRO A 747 23.10 -9.83 -16.61
CA PRO A 747 22.98 -9.82 -18.06
C PRO A 747 22.02 -10.89 -18.62
N LEU A 748 21.68 -11.93 -17.86
CA LEU A 748 20.86 -13.06 -18.31
C LEU A 748 19.39 -12.67 -18.44
N ILE A 749 18.83 -12.03 -17.40
CA ILE A 749 17.45 -11.53 -17.45
C ILE A 749 17.27 -10.42 -18.49
N ALA A 750 18.29 -9.58 -18.69
CA ALA A 750 18.30 -8.56 -19.74
C ALA A 750 18.24 -9.18 -21.14
N ALA A 751 18.93 -10.31 -21.37
CA ALA A 751 18.85 -11.06 -22.61
C ALA A 751 17.44 -11.64 -22.84
N GLN A 752 16.79 -12.17 -21.79
CA GLN A 752 15.40 -12.63 -21.89
C GLN A 752 14.46 -11.47 -22.28
N ALA A 753 14.63 -10.29 -21.69
CA ALA A 753 13.81 -9.12 -22.01
C ALA A 753 13.95 -8.68 -23.48
N VAL A 754 15.16 -8.62 -24.03
CA VAL A 754 15.38 -8.27 -25.45
C VAL A 754 14.85 -9.35 -26.39
N GLN A 755 15.01 -10.63 -26.05
CA GLN A 755 14.42 -11.73 -26.83
C GLN A 755 12.89 -11.63 -26.87
N ILE A 756 12.25 -11.28 -25.76
CA ILE A 756 10.79 -11.04 -25.71
C ILE A 756 10.40 -9.85 -26.59
N LEU A 757 11.18 -8.77 -26.60
CA LEU A 757 10.92 -7.61 -27.47
C LEU A 757 11.04 -7.96 -28.96
N TRP A 758 12.03 -8.77 -29.34
CA TRP A 758 12.17 -9.27 -30.72
C TRP A 758 11.01 -10.20 -31.10
N GLU A 759 10.62 -11.13 -30.23
CA GLU A 759 9.46 -12.01 -30.44
C GLU A 759 8.15 -11.23 -30.54
N ALA A 760 8.04 -10.11 -29.82
CA ALA A 760 6.90 -9.21 -29.92
C ALA A 760 6.78 -8.54 -31.31
N GLY A 761 7.84 -8.59 -32.13
CA GLY A 761 7.87 -8.07 -33.50
C GLY A 761 8.66 -6.77 -33.66
N ILE A 762 9.42 -6.35 -32.64
CA ILE A 762 10.31 -5.19 -32.76
C ILE A 762 11.50 -5.57 -33.64
N PRO A 763 11.84 -4.78 -34.68
CA PRO A 763 12.98 -5.07 -35.54
C PRO A 763 14.28 -5.21 -34.74
N HIS A 764 15.12 -6.17 -35.10
CA HIS A 764 16.33 -6.45 -34.33
C HIS A 764 17.28 -5.24 -34.28
N GLY A 765 17.38 -4.45 -35.35
CA GLY A 765 18.18 -3.21 -35.34
C GLY A 765 17.58 -2.09 -34.51
N ALA A 766 16.29 -2.15 -34.17
CA ALA A 766 15.63 -1.17 -33.34
C ALA A 766 15.92 -1.37 -31.84
N VAL A 767 16.25 -2.60 -31.40
CA VAL A 767 16.71 -2.86 -30.04
C VAL A 767 17.79 -3.93 -30.03
N GLN A 768 18.98 -3.58 -29.56
CA GLN A 768 20.13 -4.48 -29.49
C GLN A 768 20.70 -4.54 -28.07
N LEU A 769 21.18 -5.71 -27.65
CA LEU A 769 21.80 -5.92 -26.33
C LEU A 769 23.32 -5.95 -26.44
N LEU A 770 24.00 -5.16 -25.62
CA LEU A 770 25.46 -5.20 -25.45
C LEU A 770 25.80 -5.41 -23.97
N PRO A 771 25.82 -6.66 -23.47
CA PRO A 771 26.35 -6.94 -22.14
C PRO A 771 27.86 -6.66 -22.13
N GLY A 772 28.40 -6.03 -21.10
CA GLY A 772 29.85 -5.74 -21.06
C GLY A 772 30.24 -4.75 -19.97
N ARG A 773 31.54 -4.47 -19.83
CA ARG A 773 32.05 -3.60 -18.75
C ARG A 773 31.73 -2.12 -18.95
N GLY A 774 31.46 -1.43 -17.85
CA GLY A 774 31.19 0.01 -17.85
C GLY A 774 32.38 0.83 -18.37
N GLU A 775 33.60 0.49 -17.96
CA GLU A 775 34.83 1.19 -18.29
C GLU A 775 35.30 0.98 -19.74
N THR A 776 34.78 -0.02 -20.45
CA THR A 776 35.11 -0.28 -21.86
C THR A 776 33.90 -0.06 -22.77
N VAL A 777 32.93 -0.99 -22.77
CA VAL A 777 31.73 -0.95 -23.63
C VAL A 777 30.87 0.27 -23.30
N GLY A 778 30.57 0.49 -22.02
CA GLY A 778 29.77 1.64 -21.58
C GLY A 778 30.44 2.97 -21.93
N ALA A 779 31.75 3.09 -21.67
CA ALA A 779 32.54 4.27 -21.98
C ALA A 779 32.56 4.59 -23.48
N GLN A 780 32.82 3.59 -24.33
CA GLN A 780 32.82 3.75 -25.79
C GLN A 780 31.45 4.20 -26.30
N LEU A 781 30.37 3.50 -25.90
CA LEU A 781 29.01 3.83 -26.32
C LEU A 781 28.63 5.26 -25.90
N SER A 782 28.92 5.64 -24.66
CA SER A 782 28.58 6.98 -24.16
C SER A 782 29.33 8.13 -24.86
N GLN A 783 30.46 7.84 -25.51
CA GLN A 783 31.28 8.83 -26.23
C GLN A 783 31.00 8.86 -27.73
N ASP A 784 30.37 7.84 -28.29
CA ASP A 784 30.18 7.71 -29.74
C ASP A 784 29.16 8.72 -30.29
N SER A 785 29.53 9.40 -31.38
CA SER A 785 28.74 10.47 -32.01
C SER A 785 27.37 10.04 -32.50
N ARG A 786 27.15 8.73 -32.73
CA ARG A 786 25.89 8.18 -33.23
C ARG A 786 24.85 7.95 -32.13
N ILE A 787 25.20 8.16 -30.86
CA ILE A 787 24.27 8.16 -29.74
C ILE A 787 23.69 9.56 -29.53
N ASP A 788 22.39 9.70 -29.77
CA ASP A 788 21.62 10.94 -29.72
C ASP A 788 20.96 11.20 -28.36
N GLY A 789 20.99 10.23 -27.45
CA GLY A 789 20.49 10.38 -26.09
C GLY A 789 20.95 9.25 -25.17
N ILE A 790 21.03 9.53 -23.87
CA ILE A 790 21.40 8.55 -22.85
C ILE A 790 20.34 8.50 -21.76
N MET A 791 19.86 7.30 -21.47
CA MET A 791 19.03 6.99 -20.31
C MET A 791 19.88 6.16 -19.35
N PHE A 792 20.15 6.69 -18.16
CA PHE A 792 20.99 6.07 -17.15
C PHE A 792 20.22 5.95 -15.84
N THR A 793 20.28 4.77 -15.24
CA THR A 793 19.90 4.61 -13.83
C THR A 793 21.04 3.94 -13.05
N GLY A 794 21.52 4.56 -11.98
CA GLY A 794 22.64 4.06 -11.19
C GLY A 794 23.22 5.10 -10.23
N SER A 795 24.50 4.98 -9.88
CA SER A 795 25.13 5.90 -8.91
C SER A 795 25.24 7.35 -9.42
N THR A 796 25.16 8.32 -8.51
CA THR A 796 25.36 9.75 -8.80
C THR A 796 26.75 10.03 -9.40
N GLU A 797 27.77 9.28 -8.96
CA GLU A 797 29.15 9.39 -9.44
C GLU A 797 29.27 9.06 -10.93
N VAL A 798 28.68 7.94 -11.37
CA VAL A 798 28.66 7.56 -12.78
C VAL A 798 27.80 8.51 -13.61
N ALA A 799 26.66 8.99 -13.08
CA ALA A 799 25.85 9.99 -13.77
C ALA A 799 26.64 11.30 -14.03
N LYS A 800 27.49 11.73 -13.10
CA LYS A 800 28.39 12.87 -13.28
C LYS A 800 29.48 12.62 -14.32
N ILE A 801 29.99 11.39 -14.41
CA ILE A 801 30.92 11.02 -15.48
C ILE A 801 30.21 11.11 -16.84
N LEU A 802 29.00 10.55 -16.95
CA LEU A 802 28.19 10.63 -18.18
C LEU A 802 27.85 12.07 -18.55
N GLN A 803 27.52 12.93 -17.59
CA GLN A 803 27.30 14.37 -17.81
C GLN A 803 28.52 15.02 -18.47
N LYS A 804 29.73 14.77 -17.94
CA LYS A 804 30.99 15.29 -18.51
C LYS A 804 31.29 14.71 -19.89
N THR A 805 30.87 13.48 -20.14
CA THR A 805 31.02 12.83 -21.44
C THR A 805 30.11 13.47 -22.50
N VAL A 806 28.82 13.62 -22.22
CA VAL A 806 27.87 14.21 -23.18
C VAL A 806 28.14 15.71 -23.41
N ALA A 807 28.67 16.42 -22.42
CA ALA A 807 29.08 17.82 -22.55
C ALA A 807 30.23 18.05 -23.54
N LYS A 808 30.91 17.00 -24.04
CA LYS A 808 31.95 17.13 -25.06
C LYS A 808 31.41 17.00 -26.49
N ARG A 809 30.08 16.92 -26.66
CA ARG A 809 29.44 16.61 -27.95
C ARG A 809 28.15 17.42 -28.12
N LEU A 810 27.78 17.65 -29.37
CA LEU A 810 26.46 18.17 -29.76
C LEU A 810 25.89 17.19 -30.78
N SER A 811 24.56 17.11 -30.87
CA SER A 811 23.90 16.40 -31.97
C SER A 811 24.14 17.10 -33.31
N ASP A 812 23.79 16.45 -34.41
CA ASP A 812 23.96 17.00 -35.76
C ASP A 812 23.23 18.34 -35.94
N ASN A 813 22.05 18.50 -35.34
CA ASN A 813 21.28 19.75 -35.32
C ASN A 813 21.77 20.78 -34.29
N GLY A 814 22.92 20.57 -33.64
CA GLY A 814 23.56 21.54 -32.75
C GLY A 814 23.00 21.59 -31.33
N GLN A 815 22.16 20.62 -30.95
CA GLN A 815 21.56 20.52 -29.63
C GLN A 815 22.47 19.76 -28.64
N SER A 816 22.31 20.01 -27.34
CA SER A 816 22.94 19.16 -26.32
C SER A 816 22.30 17.78 -26.30
N ILE A 817 23.14 16.74 -26.18
CA ILE A 817 22.68 15.35 -26.07
C ILE A 817 21.86 15.17 -24.77
N PRO A 818 20.59 14.74 -24.84
CA PRO A 818 19.79 14.51 -23.65
C PRO A 818 20.38 13.40 -22.77
N LEU A 819 20.54 13.70 -21.49
CA LEU A 819 20.83 12.74 -20.44
C LEU A 819 19.65 12.71 -19.47
N ILE A 820 18.97 11.56 -19.39
CA ILE A 820 18.04 11.24 -18.30
C ILE A 820 18.84 10.40 -17.32
N ALA A 821 19.13 10.94 -16.14
CA ALA A 821 19.89 10.25 -15.11
C ALA A 821 19.07 10.16 -13.82
N GLU A 822 18.59 8.96 -13.52
CA GLU A 822 17.95 8.64 -12.25
C GLU A 822 18.98 7.97 -11.32
N THR A 823 19.10 8.45 -10.09
CA THR A 823 20.20 8.05 -9.21
C THR A 823 19.73 7.78 -7.78
N GLY A 824 20.68 7.66 -6.84
CA GLY A 824 20.44 7.26 -5.46
C GLY A 824 19.66 8.27 -4.62
N GLY A 825 19.37 7.87 -3.37
CA GLY A 825 18.65 8.69 -2.41
C GLY A 825 19.13 8.49 -0.98
N GLN A 826 19.05 9.54 -0.17
CA GLN A 826 19.21 9.45 1.28
C GLN A 826 17.82 9.56 1.95
N ASN A 827 16.97 8.59 1.62
CA ASN A 827 15.54 8.63 1.91
C ASN A 827 15.24 8.63 3.41
N ALA A 828 14.31 9.48 3.82
CA ALA A 828 13.93 9.65 5.22
C ALA A 828 12.46 9.29 5.46
N MET A 829 12.15 8.79 6.66
CA MET A 829 10.77 8.64 7.14
C MET A 829 10.64 9.40 8.47
N ILE A 830 9.67 10.30 8.55
CA ILE A 830 9.37 11.08 9.75
C ILE A 830 8.18 10.45 10.47
N VAL A 831 8.33 10.20 11.77
CA VAL A 831 7.30 9.59 12.61
C VAL A 831 7.09 10.47 13.83
N ASP A 832 5.88 11.00 13.96
CA ASP A 832 5.47 11.75 15.16
C ASP A 832 4.81 10.84 16.21
N SER A 833 4.47 11.39 17.37
CA SER A 833 3.87 10.65 18.47
C SER A 833 2.39 10.28 18.27
N SER A 834 1.76 10.70 17.16
CA SER A 834 0.38 10.33 16.80
C SER A 834 0.28 9.07 15.94
N ALA A 835 1.41 8.62 15.38
CA ALA A 835 1.47 7.43 14.54
C ALA A 835 1.18 6.13 15.31
N LEU A 836 0.55 5.15 14.64
CA LEU A 836 0.39 3.80 15.18
C LEU A 836 1.73 3.06 15.09
N THR A 837 2.27 2.62 16.24
CA THR A 837 3.62 2.04 16.31
C THR A 837 3.76 0.76 15.48
N GLU A 838 2.75 -0.11 15.52
CA GLU A 838 2.72 -1.37 14.78
C GLU A 838 2.83 -1.13 13.27
N GLN A 839 2.04 -0.18 12.77
CA GLN A 839 2.07 0.19 11.35
C GLN A 839 3.41 0.80 10.95
N VAL A 840 3.95 1.72 11.76
CA VAL A 840 5.28 2.29 11.55
C VAL A 840 6.33 1.20 11.46
N VAL A 841 6.35 0.25 12.38
CA VAL A 841 7.37 -0.81 12.41
C VAL A 841 7.28 -1.71 11.17
N LEU A 842 6.07 -2.10 10.76
CA LEU A 842 5.86 -2.87 9.53
C LEU A 842 6.36 -2.12 8.29
N ASP A 843 6.00 -0.85 8.17
CA ASP A 843 6.37 0.00 7.02
C ASP A 843 7.87 0.32 7.01
N VAL A 844 8.50 0.51 8.18
CA VAL A 844 9.95 0.69 8.33
C VAL A 844 10.70 -0.58 7.94
N VAL A 845 10.28 -1.74 8.44
CA VAL A 845 10.91 -3.03 8.10
C VAL A 845 10.85 -3.29 6.61
N SER A 846 9.66 -3.13 6.00
CA SER A 846 9.48 -3.25 4.56
C SER A 846 10.33 -2.24 3.79
N SER A 847 10.35 -0.98 4.20
CA SER A 847 11.08 0.06 3.47
C SER A 847 12.60 -0.04 3.58
N ALA A 848 13.13 -0.48 4.73
CA ALA A 848 14.58 -0.47 5.00
C ALA A 848 15.27 -1.77 4.58
N PHE A 849 14.59 -2.91 4.72
CA PHE A 849 15.23 -4.22 4.63
C PHE A 849 14.76 -5.09 3.45
N ASP A 850 13.57 -4.85 2.87
CA ASP A 850 13.11 -5.57 1.68
C ASP A 850 14.16 -5.50 0.56
N SER A 851 14.32 -6.59 -0.21
CA SER A 851 15.38 -6.72 -1.22
C SER A 851 16.80 -6.44 -0.68
N ALA A 852 17.05 -6.77 0.60
CA ALA A 852 18.28 -6.42 1.33
C ALA A 852 18.60 -4.91 1.31
N GLY A 853 17.57 -4.06 1.30
CA GLY A 853 17.73 -2.60 1.23
C GLY A 853 18.33 -2.11 -0.10
N GLN A 854 18.35 -2.95 -1.15
CA GLN A 854 18.92 -2.64 -2.46
C GLN A 854 17.91 -1.95 -3.40
N ARG A 855 17.02 -1.13 -2.86
CA ARG A 855 16.13 -0.25 -3.63
C ARG A 855 16.66 1.18 -3.53
N CYS A 856 16.63 1.93 -4.63
CA CYS A 856 16.92 3.37 -4.57
C CYS A 856 15.94 4.10 -3.66
N SER A 857 14.70 3.61 -3.52
CA SER A 857 13.68 4.10 -2.59
C SER A 857 13.79 3.56 -1.16
N ALA A 858 14.75 2.69 -0.84
CA ALA A 858 14.82 2.09 0.49
C ALA A 858 15.04 3.16 1.59
N LEU A 859 14.40 2.96 2.73
CA LEU A 859 14.49 3.85 3.89
C LEU A 859 15.90 3.82 4.48
N ARG A 860 16.58 4.97 4.47
CA ARG A 860 17.93 5.13 5.02
C ARG A 860 17.94 5.77 6.39
N ILE A 861 17.00 6.68 6.65
CA ILE A 861 16.93 7.49 7.88
C ILE A 861 15.51 7.45 8.45
N LEU A 862 15.32 6.80 9.58
CA LEU A 862 14.11 6.92 10.40
C LEU A 862 14.28 8.07 11.40
N CYS A 863 13.40 9.05 11.33
CA CYS A 863 13.33 10.19 12.25
C CYS A 863 12.13 10.01 13.17
N VAL A 864 12.35 9.74 14.46
CA VAL A 864 11.26 9.50 15.42
C VAL A 864 11.19 10.62 16.44
N GLN A 865 9.99 11.13 16.72
CA GLN A 865 9.81 12.10 17.79
C GLN A 865 10.26 11.49 19.14
N GLU A 866 10.99 12.25 19.95
CA GLU A 866 11.58 11.77 21.22
C GLU A 866 10.56 11.06 22.13
N ASP A 867 9.31 11.54 22.16
CA ASP A 867 8.23 11.01 23.02
C ASP A 867 7.80 9.57 22.67
N SER A 868 7.96 9.13 21.41
CA SER A 868 7.59 7.77 20.96
C SER A 868 8.80 6.89 20.61
N ALA A 869 10.01 7.47 20.56
CA ALA A 869 11.23 6.81 20.11
C ALA A 869 11.52 5.48 20.84
N ALA A 870 11.40 5.44 22.16
CA ALA A 870 11.72 4.24 22.93
C ALA A 870 10.82 3.04 22.55
N THR A 871 9.51 3.27 22.40
CA THR A 871 8.53 2.24 22.04
C THR A 871 8.74 1.76 20.61
N VAL A 872 8.88 2.70 19.66
CA VAL A 872 9.12 2.40 18.24
C VAL A 872 10.41 1.60 18.06
N ILE A 873 11.52 2.05 18.65
CA ILE A 873 12.83 1.38 18.52
C ILE A 873 12.80 -0.01 19.15
N LYS A 874 12.13 -0.19 20.30
CA LYS A 874 12.00 -1.50 20.95
C LYS A 874 11.22 -2.49 20.07
N MET A 875 10.06 -2.09 19.56
CA MET A 875 9.25 -2.94 18.70
C MET A 875 9.93 -3.22 17.36
N LEU A 876 10.60 -2.23 16.77
CA LEU A 876 11.42 -2.39 15.56
C LEU A 876 12.51 -3.45 15.74
N LYS A 877 13.29 -3.39 16.83
CA LYS A 877 14.30 -4.41 17.13
C LYS A 877 13.68 -5.80 17.26
N GLY A 878 12.53 -5.90 17.93
CA GLY A 878 11.80 -7.17 18.07
C GLY A 878 11.31 -7.71 16.73
N ALA A 879 10.83 -6.86 15.82
CA ALA A 879 10.40 -7.26 14.48
C ALA A 879 11.59 -7.66 13.60
N MET A 880 12.72 -6.95 13.69
CA MET A 880 13.96 -7.33 12.99
C MET A 880 14.44 -8.74 13.39
N GLN A 881 14.31 -9.11 14.67
CA GLN A 881 14.63 -10.45 15.16
C GLN A 881 13.74 -11.56 14.59
N GLN A 882 12.66 -11.21 13.87
CA GLN A 882 11.78 -12.17 13.24
C GLN A 882 12.08 -12.42 11.76
N LEU A 883 13.02 -11.67 11.16
CA LEU A 883 13.36 -11.75 9.73
C LEU A 883 14.35 -12.89 9.45
N ILE A 884 14.03 -13.75 8.49
CA ILE A 884 14.92 -14.82 8.02
C ILE A 884 15.79 -14.29 6.87
N VAL A 885 17.10 -14.31 7.08
CA VAL A 885 18.12 -14.03 6.06
C VAL A 885 18.58 -15.35 5.46
N GLY A 886 18.55 -15.50 4.14
CA GLY A 886 18.94 -16.75 3.49
C GLY A 886 18.68 -16.81 1.98
N ASN A 887 18.66 -18.03 1.42
CA ASN A 887 18.47 -18.25 -0.01
C ASN A 887 17.05 -17.82 -0.44
N PRO A 888 16.90 -16.87 -1.38
CA PRO A 888 15.62 -16.31 -1.78
C PRO A 888 14.73 -17.29 -2.57
N ALA A 889 15.27 -18.44 -3.02
CA ALA A 889 14.48 -19.49 -3.65
C ALA A 889 13.59 -20.25 -2.64
N ILE A 890 13.85 -20.09 -1.34
CA ILE A 890 13.04 -20.68 -0.28
C ILE A 890 11.99 -19.66 0.19
N LEU A 891 10.72 -20.06 0.22
CA LEU A 891 9.60 -19.14 0.50
C LEU A 891 9.68 -18.45 1.86
N LYS A 892 10.27 -19.10 2.87
CA LYS A 892 10.40 -18.55 4.23
C LYS A 892 11.47 -17.46 4.35
N THR A 893 12.30 -17.26 3.33
CA THR A 893 13.32 -16.22 3.32
C THR A 893 12.67 -14.85 3.15
N ASP A 894 12.94 -13.94 4.10
CA ASP A 894 12.47 -12.56 4.02
C ASP A 894 13.51 -11.67 3.32
N ILE A 895 14.78 -11.87 3.62
CA ILE A 895 15.89 -11.04 3.14
C ILE A 895 16.90 -11.92 2.40
N GLY A 896 17.08 -11.63 1.10
CA GLY A 896 18.08 -12.26 0.24
C GLY A 896 19.50 -11.69 0.44
N PRO A 897 20.46 -12.09 -0.42
CA PRO A 897 21.83 -11.58 -0.40
C PRO A 897 21.90 -10.14 -0.93
N VAL A 898 23.02 -9.47 -0.67
CA VAL A 898 23.47 -8.33 -1.48
C VAL A 898 24.11 -8.84 -2.76
N ILE A 899 24.16 -8.02 -3.82
CA ILE A 899 24.42 -8.50 -5.18
C ILE A 899 25.81 -9.12 -5.39
N ASP A 900 26.85 -8.62 -4.72
CA ASP A 900 28.23 -9.09 -4.87
C ASP A 900 29.11 -8.79 -3.63
N ASP A 901 30.35 -9.26 -3.68
CA ASP A 901 31.34 -9.08 -2.61
C ASP A 901 31.74 -7.61 -2.39
N GLU A 902 31.77 -6.80 -3.45
CA GLU A 902 32.12 -5.38 -3.35
C GLU A 902 31.05 -4.61 -2.59
N ALA A 903 29.77 -4.86 -2.90
CA ALA A 903 28.64 -4.32 -2.17
C ALA A 903 28.71 -4.74 -0.69
N LYS A 904 28.90 -6.03 -0.41
CA LYS A 904 29.03 -6.55 0.96
C LYS A 904 30.14 -5.86 1.73
N GLN A 905 31.35 -5.79 1.16
CA GLN A 905 32.51 -5.15 1.80
C GLN A 905 32.26 -3.66 2.08
N THR A 906 31.66 -2.94 1.14
CA THR A 906 31.34 -1.52 1.29
C THR A 906 30.37 -1.28 2.44
N ILE A 907 29.35 -2.12 2.56
CA ILE A 907 28.35 -2.03 3.62
C ILE A 907 28.97 -2.40 4.97
N ASP A 908 29.72 -3.50 5.04
CA ASP A 908 30.39 -3.96 6.26
C ASP A 908 31.37 -2.89 6.79
N GLN A 909 32.14 -2.25 5.91
CA GLN A 909 33.05 -1.15 6.27
C GLN A 909 32.29 0.04 6.88
N HIS A 910 31.12 0.39 6.35
CA HIS A 910 30.29 1.45 6.92
C HIS A 910 29.78 1.07 8.31
N ILE A 911 29.29 -0.15 8.49
CA ILE A 911 28.83 -0.66 9.79
C ILE A 911 29.97 -0.62 10.82
N GLN A 912 31.17 -1.11 10.46
CA GLN A 912 32.33 -1.05 11.34
C GLN A 912 32.76 0.38 11.66
N LYS A 913 32.71 1.29 10.68
CA LYS A 913 32.99 2.73 10.90
C LYS A 913 32.04 3.31 11.94
N MET A 914 30.74 3.06 11.84
CA MET A 914 29.75 3.56 12.81
C MET A 914 29.94 2.94 14.20
N LYS A 915 30.23 1.65 14.26
CA LYS A 915 30.57 0.96 15.51
C LYS A 915 31.83 1.56 16.17
N SER A 916 32.87 1.88 15.39
CA SER A 916 34.12 2.48 15.88
C SER A 916 33.94 3.89 16.45
N LYS A 917 32.89 4.61 16.01
CA LYS A 917 32.48 5.90 16.58
C LYS A 917 31.73 5.77 17.93
N GLY A 918 31.43 4.55 18.36
CA GLY A 918 30.68 4.28 19.60
C GLY A 918 29.17 4.34 19.44
N TYR A 919 28.64 4.32 18.21
CA TYR A 919 27.19 4.35 17.97
C TYR A 919 26.56 2.99 18.26
N PRO A 920 25.34 2.93 18.83
CA PRO A 920 24.60 1.69 18.98
C PRO A 920 24.31 1.07 17.60
N VAL A 921 24.79 -0.15 17.39
CA VAL A 921 24.59 -0.94 16.17
C VAL A 921 23.89 -2.24 16.54
N HIS A 922 22.72 -2.49 15.94
CA HIS A 922 21.89 -3.67 16.18
C HIS A 922 21.78 -4.47 14.90
N GLN A 923 22.48 -5.60 14.81
CA GLN A 923 22.36 -6.56 13.72
C GLN A 923 21.50 -7.72 14.20
N LEU A 924 20.28 -7.84 13.66
CA LEU A 924 19.24 -8.72 14.18
C LEU A 924 18.60 -9.53 13.06
N MET A 925 18.34 -10.81 13.31
CA MET A 925 17.64 -11.73 12.42
C MET A 925 17.06 -12.90 13.24
N PHE A 926 16.16 -13.67 12.63
CA PHE A 926 15.57 -14.86 13.23
C PHE A 926 16.48 -16.07 13.14
N GLY A 927 16.62 -16.77 14.27
CA GLY A 927 17.43 -17.97 14.38
C GLY A 927 18.92 -17.72 14.22
N ALA A 928 19.69 -18.78 14.45
CA ALA A 928 21.07 -18.84 14.00
C ALA A 928 21.08 -19.47 12.62
N THR A 929 20.67 -18.74 11.56
CA THR A 929 21.16 -19.09 10.22
C THR A 929 22.67 -19.24 10.37
N SER A 930 23.17 -20.47 10.24
CA SER A 930 24.53 -20.74 10.66
C SER A 930 25.46 -19.85 9.85
N GLN A 931 26.53 -19.36 10.47
CA GLN A 931 27.51 -18.55 9.74
C GLN A 931 27.96 -19.26 8.46
N ASN A 932 28.09 -20.59 8.51
CA ASN A 932 28.38 -21.44 7.35
C ASN A 932 27.36 -21.33 6.20
N GLU A 933 26.07 -21.08 6.45
CA GLU A 933 25.07 -20.88 5.39
C GLU A 933 25.16 -19.47 4.79
N LEU A 934 25.41 -18.45 5.62
CA LEU A 934 25.62 -17.09 5.14
C LEU A 934 26.94 -16.96 4.37
N ASP A 935 27.98 -17.71 4.75
CA ASP A 935 29.29 -17.70 4.09
C ASP A 935 29.26 -18.32 2.68
N LYS A 936 28.18 -19.02 2.30
CA LYS A 936 28.00 -19.54 0.94
C LYS A 936 27.66 -18.44 -0.07
N GLY A 937 27.15 -17.29 0.37
CA GLY A 937 26.75 -16.19 -0.48
C GLY A 937 27.21 -14.85 0.07
N THR A 938 26.68 -13.77 -0.50
CA THR A 938 27.02 -12.40 -0.14
C THR A 938 25.93 -11.79 0.73
N PHE A 939 25.83 -12.19 2.00
CA PHE A 939 24.77 -11.71 2.89
C PHE A 939 25.21 -10.57 3.83
N VAL A 940 24.30 -9.62 4.07
CA VAL A 940 24.42 -8.62 5.13
C VAL A 940 23.18 -8.70 6.02
N VAL A 941 23.39 -8.86 7.33
CA VAL A 941 22.30 -8.93 8.31
C VAL A 941 21.60 -7.57 8.42
N PRO A 942 20.25 -7.51 8.49
CA PRO A 942 19.51 -6.29 8.77
C PRO A 942 20.09 -5.54 9.97
N THR A 943 20.47 -4.29 9.74
CA THR A 943 21.24 -3.48 10.69
C THR A 943 20.53 -2.17 10.99
N ALA A 944 20.31 -1.87 12.27
CA ALA A 944 19.84 -0.56 12.73
C ALA A 944 20.96 0.17 13.50
N ILE A 945 21.22 1.42 13.14
CA ILE A 945 22.27 2.27 13.73
C ILE A 945 21.64 3.52 14.31
N GLU A 946 21.77 3.73 15.62
CA GLU A 946 21.27 4.94 16.28
C GLU A 946 22.32 6.06 16.12
N LEU A 947 21.96 7.13 15.40
CA LEU A 947 22.86 8.25 15.09
C LEU A 947 22.56 9.45 16.01
N PRO A 948 23.56 10.01 16.71
CA PRO A 948 23.37 11.25 17.46
C PRO A 948 23.26 12.48 16.56
N ASN A 949 23.86 12.44 15.36
CA ASN A 949 23.82 13.52 14.39
C ASN A 949 23.63 12.98 12.96
N LEU A 950 22.65 13.53 12.25
CA LEU A 950 22.39 13.23 10.84
C LEU A 950 23.60 13.50 9.93
N ASP A 951 24.51 14.39 10.33
CA ASP A 951 25.72 14.73 9.55
C ASP A 951 26.80 13.65 9.52
N ASP A 952 26.68 12.63 10.36
CA ASP A 952 27.53 11.45 10.28
C ASP A 952 27.23 10.57 9.07
N LEU A 953 26.05 10.72 8.47
CA LEU A 953 25.66 10.08 7.22
C LEU A 953 25.99 11.02 6.05
N GLN A 954 27.09 10.71 5.36
CA GLN A 954 27.68 11.55 4.30
C GLN A 954 27.31 11.10 2.88
N ARG A 955 26.98 9.82 2.70
CA ARG A 955 26.68 9.20 1.41
C ARG A 955 25.62 8.12 1.59
N GLU A 956 25.00 7.74 0.49
CA GLU A 956 24.13 6.57 0.46
C GLU A 956 24.90 5.29 0.83
N VAL A 957 24.22 4.42 1.57
CA VAL A 957 24.68 3.06 1.89
C VAL A 957 23.66 2.10 1.31
N PHE A 958 24.02 1.47 0.20
CA PHE A 958 23.11 0.67 -0.61
C PHE A 958 22.97 -0.78 -0.10
N GLY A 959 22.39 -0.94 1.09
CA GLY A 959 22.20 -2.22 1.75
C GLY A 959 21.17 -2.17 2.88
N PRO A 960 21.02 -3.25 3.68
CA PRO A 960 19.97 -3.35 4.70
C PRO A 960 20.39 -2.64 6.00
N VAL A 961 20.73 -1.34 5.89
CA VAL A 961 21.24 -0.50 6.99
C VAL A 961 20.32 0.70 7.20
N LEU A 962 19.56 0.67 8.28
CA LEU A 962 18.70 1.74 8.74
C LEU A 962 19.44 2.62 9.76
N HIS A 963 19.39 3.94 9.58
CA HIS A 963 19.87 4.90 10.57
C HIS A 963 18.69 5.51 11.31
N ILE A 964 18.78 5.65 12.63
CA ILE A 964 17.70 6.18 13.47
C ILE A 964 18.19 7.47 14.12
N ILE A 965 17.44 8.55 13.95
CA ILE A 965 17.64 9.81 14.67
C ILE A 965 16.36 10.18 15.42
N THR A 966 16.51 10.99 16.47
CA THR A 966 15.38 11.56 17.20
C THR A 966 15.28 13.07 16.96
N TYR A 967 14.06 13.61 17.09
CA TYR A 967 13.80 15.04 17.02
C TYR A 967 12.75 15.44 18.06
N LYS A 968 12.73 16.71 18.46
CA LYS A 968 11.76 17.22 19.44
C LYS A 968 10.51 17.75 18.78
N TYR A 969 9.42 17.76 19.54
CA TYR A 969 8.22 18.50 19.15
C TYR A 969 8.56 19.97 18.83
N GLY A 970 8.05 20.48 17.70
CA GLY A 970 8.33 21.83 17.21
C GLY A 970 9.60 21.98 16.36
N GLU A 971 10.42 20.94 16.19
CA GLU A 971 11.62 20.97 15.34
C GLU A 971 11.40 20.40 13.93
N LEU A 972 10.14 20.10 13.54
CA LEU A 972 9.81 19.43 12.27
C LEU A 972 10.36 20.16 11.04
N GLU A 973 10.14 21.47 10.92
CA GLU A 973 10.63 22.25 9.78
C GLU A 973 12.16 22.28 9.71
N GLN A 974 12.83 22.35 10.88
CA GLN A 974 14.28 22.31 10.96
C GLN A 974 14.81 20.93 10.55
N LEU A 975 14.14 19.85 10.96
CA LEU A 975 14.46 18.49 10.56
C LEU A 975 14.33 18.33 9.04
N ILE A 976 13.22 18.76 8.44
CA ILE A 976 13.00 18.71 6.99
C ILE A 976 14.10 19.49 6.26
N SER A 977 14.42 20.70 6.73
CA SER A 977 15.50 21.52 6.16
C SER A 977 16.86 20.81 6.20
N ARG A 978 17.17 20.10 7.30
CA ARG A 978 18.41 19.31 7.41
C ARG A 978 18.43 18.08 6.49
N ILE A 979 17.27 17.47 6.23
CA ILE A 979 17.14 16.37 5.28
C ILE A 979 17.34 16.89 3.85
N ASN A 980 16.63 17.95 3.45
CA ASN A 980 16.76 18.58 2.14
C ASN A 980 18.21 19.05 1.89
N ALA A 981 18.89 19.58 2.91
CA ALA A 981 20.29 20.04 2.81
C ALA A 981 21.30 18.93 2.45
N LYS A 982 20.92 17.65 2.52
CA LYS A 982 21.73 16.54 1.98
C LYS A 982 21.79 16.55 0.45
N GLY A 983 20.93 17.31 -0.21
CA GLY A 983 20.88 17.50 -1.65
C GLY A 983 20.20 16.38 -2.43
N TYR A 984 19.86 15.27 -1.79
CA TYR A 984 19.03 14.20 -2.36
C TYR A 984 17.54 14.55 -2.23
N GLY A 985 16.71 13.97 -3.08
CA GLY A 985 15.28 14.27 -3.14
C GLY A 985 14.46 13.16 -3.82
N LEU A 986 14.68 11.90 -3.45
CA LEU A 986 14.01 10.76 -4.09
C LEU A 986 12.70 10.37 -3.39
N THR A 987 12.77 9.71 -2.23
CA THR A 987 11.58 9.32 -1.46
C THR A 987 11.59 9.87 -0.02
N MET A 988 10.42 10.22 0.50
CA MET A 988 10.19 10.51 1.92
C MET A 988 8.92 9.84 2.42
N GLY A 989 8.95 9.35 3.65
CA GLY A 989 7.80 8.84 4.37
C GLY A 989 7.35 9.78 5.48
N LEU A 990 6.07 9.81 5.77
CA LEU A 990 5.50 10.49 6.94
C LEU A 990 4.44 9.59 7.59
N HIS A 991 4.62 9.30 8.87
CA HIS A 991 3.57 8.71 9.70
C HIS A 991 3.06 9.74 10.71
N THR A 992 1.79 10.13 10.53
CA THR A 992 1.08 11.07 11.39
C THR A 992 -0.44 10.95 11.16
N ARG A 993 -1.22 11.36 12.16
CA ARG A 993 -2.68 11.50 12.08
C ARG A 993 -3.14 12.96 12.02
N ILE A 994 -2.19 13.89 11.95
CA ILE A 994 -2.41 15.33 12.02
C ILE A 994 -2.27 15.90 10.63
N ASP A 995 -3.35 16.46 10.08
CA ASP A 995 -3.35 16.95 8.71
C ASP A 995 -2.51 18.22 8.58
N GLU A 996 -2.46 19.07 9.61
CA GLU A 996 -1.51 20.20 9.66
C GLU A 996 -0.04 19.75 9.53
N THR A 997 0.34 18.62 10.16
CA THR A 997 1.68 18.02 9.97
C THR A 997 1.87 17.55 8.53
N ILE A 998 0.86 16.87 7.96
CA ILE A 998 0.88 16.43 6.56
C ILE A 998 1.11 17.61 5.62
N GLN A 999 0.33 18.69 5.77
CA GLN A 999 0.45 19.87 4.92
C GLN A 999 1.81 20.56 5.09
N THR A 1000 2.32 20.65 6.32
CA THR A 1000 3.65 21.20 6.60
C THR A 1000 4.73 20.42 5.85
N VAL A 1001 4.68 19.08 5.87
CA VAL A 1001 5.64 18.23 5.14
C VAL A 1001 5.46 18.37 3.63
N ILE A 1002 4.24 18.34 3.10
CA ILE A 1002 3.98 18.53 1.66
C ILE A 1002 4.57 19.87 1.17
N GLN A 1003 4.46 20.93 1.99
CA GLN A 1003 4.94 22.26 1.64
C GLN A 1003 6.47 22.39 1.67
N HIS A 1004 7.15 21.74 2.62
CA HIS A 1004 8.58 21.95 2.88
C HIS A 1004 9.49 20.81 2.38
N ALA A 1005 8.96 19.61 2.12
CA ALA A 1005 9.78 18.50 1.64
C ALA A 1005 10.22 18.73 0.19
N GLU A 1006 11.51 18.54 -0.08
CA GLU A 1006 12.10 18.60 -1.42
C GLU A 1006 12.37 17.19 -1.92
N VAL A 1007 11.30 16.46 -2.24
CA VAL A 1007 11.36 15.08 -2.71
C VAL A 1007 10.41 14.83 -3.86
N GLY A 1008 10.84 13.96 -4.77
CA GLY A 1008 10.03 13.53 -5.91
C GLY A 1008 8.85 12.64 -5.51
N ASN A 1009 8.98 11.79 -4.49
CA ASN A 1009 7.93 10.88 -4.06
C ASN A 1009 7.72 10.95 -2.54
N LEU A 1010 6.53 11.37 -2.10
CA LEU A 1010 6.14 11.45 -0.69
C LEU A 1010 5.07 10.39 -0.39
N TYR A 1011 5.26 9.63 0.67
CA TYR A 1011 4.34 8.58 1.10
C TYR A 1011 3.85 8.85 2.52
N ILE A 1012 2.53 8.80 2.72
CA ILE A 1012 1.90 9.13 3.99
C ILE A 1012 1.17 7.91 4.54
N ASN A 1013 1.52 7.52 5.78
CA ASN A 1013 1.00 6.37 6.53
C ASN A 1013 1.10 5.04 5.76
N ARG A 1014 2.24 4.83 5.09
CA ARG A 1014 2.59 3.60 4.36
C ARG A 1014 4.10 3.54 4.15
N ASN A 1015 4.60 2.39 3.72
CA ASN A 1015 5.96 2.21 3.23
C ASN A 1015 6.32 3.17 2.06
N ILE A 1016 7.62 3.37 1.82
CA ILE A 1016 8.15 4.31 0.82
C ILE A 1016 8.71 3.63 -0.45
N VAL A 1017 8.46 2.32 -0.59
CA VAL A 1017 8.99 1.47 -1.66
C VAL A 1017 7.88 0.96 -2.58
N GLY A 1018 8.24 0.40 -3.73
CA GLY A 1018 7.27 -0.21 -4.65
C GLY A 1018 6.35 0.79 -5.33
N ALA A 1019 6.90 1.90 -5.83
CA ALA A 1019 6.16 2.85 -6.65
C ALA A 1019 5.54 2.16 -7.88
N VAL A 1020 4.26 2.41 -8.15
CA VAL A 1020 3.50 1.78 -9.22
C VAL A 1020 3.44 2.71 -10.43
N VAL A 1021 3.82 2.19 -11.61
CA VAL A 1021 3.84 2.92 -12.88
C VAL A 1021 2.48 3.55 -13.19
N GLY A 1022 2.48 4.87 -13.46
CA GLY A 1022 1.27 5.63 -13.76
C GLY A 1022 0.38 5.94 -12.56
N VAL A 1023 0.75 5.50 -11.35
CA VAL A 1023 0.02 5.79 -10.09
C VAL A 1023 0.88 6.64 -9.15
N GLN A 1024 2.13 6.25 -8.94
CA GLN A 1024 3.14 7.09 -8.31
C GLN A 1024 4.35 7.23 -9.25
N PRO A 1025 4.25 8.07 -10.31
CA PRO A 1025 5.38 8.38 -11.17
C PRO A 1025 6.67 8.56 -10.35
N PHE A 1026 7.73 7.84 -10.74
CA PHE A 1026 8.89 7.65 -9.89
C PHE A 1026 10.11 8.37 -10.44
N GLY A 1027 10.81 9.09 -9.56
CA GLY A 1027 12.02 9.85 -9.89
C GLY A 1027 12.22 11.01 -8.93
N GLY A 1028 13.46 11.43 -8.74
CA GLY A 1028 13.83 12.41 -7.73
C GLY A 1028 14.13 13.81 -8.27
N GLU A 1029 14.50 14.70 -7.35
CA GLU A 1029 15.08 16.02 -7.63
C GLU A 1029 16.49 16.15 -7.03
N GLY A 1030 17.22 17.21 -7.40
CA GLY A 1030 18.57 17.46 -6.90
C GLY A 1030 19.59 16.39 -7.30
N LEU A 1031 20.30 15.84 -6.31
CA LEU A 1031 21.27 14.75 -6.51
C LEU A 1031 20.63 13.43 -6.90
N SER A 1032 19.31 13.27 -6.72
CA SER A 1032 18.60 12.02 -6.97
C SER A 1032 18.19 11.83 -8.42
N GLY A 1033 18.12 12.88 -9.23
CA GLY A 1033 17.90 12.71 -10.65
C GLY A 1033 17.67 13.99 -11.43
N THR A 1034 17.71 13.87 -12.75
CA THR A 1034 17.41 14.96 -13.67
C THR A 1034 15.92 15.12 -13.92
N GLY A 1035 15.16 14.03 -13.74
CA GLY A 1035 13.85 13.84 -14.34
C GLY A 1035 13.93 13.75 -15.88
N PRO A 1036 12.77 13.62 -16.56
CA PRO A 1036 11.43 13.48 -15.98
C PRO A 1036 11.22 12.11 -15.30
N LYS A 1037 10.13 11.96 -14.54
CA LYS A 1037 9.83 10.72 -13.81
C LYS A 1037 9.54 9.53 -14.73
N ALA A 1038 10.16 8.39 -14.43
CA ALA A 1038 9.78 7.12 -15.03
C ALA A 1038 8.32 6.78 -14.67
N GLY A 1039 7.58 6.19 -15.61
CA GLY A 1039 6.16 5.90 -15.47
C GLY A 1039 5.29 7.15 -15.31
N GLY A 1040 5.83 8.33 -15.62
CA GLY A 1040 5.17 9.62 -15.56
C GLY A 1040 4.73 10.16 -16.92
N PRO A 1041 3.90 11.22 -16.94
CA PRO A 1041 3.31 11.77 -18.15
C PRO A 1041 4.32 12.57 -19.00
N LEU A 1042 5.49 12.93 -18.46
CA LEU A 1042 6.49 13.76 -19.16
C LEU A 1042 7.65 12.96 -19.79
N TYR A 1043 7.84 11.71 -19.37
CA TYR A 1043 9.02 10.90 -19.69
C TYR A 1043 9.31 10.77 -21.19
N MET A 1044 8.28 10.35 -21.95
CA MET A 1044 8.38 10.08 -23.39
C MET A 1044 8.81 11.32 -24.20
N TYR A 1045 8.35 12.52 -23.83
CA TYR A 1045 8.65 13.75 -24.56
C TYR A 1045 10.11 14.16 -24.47
N ARG A 1046 10.86 13.72 -23.45
CA ARG A 1046 12.30 13.96 -23.34
C ARG A 1046 13.09 13.16 -24.38
N LEU A 1047 12.49 12.13 -24.96
CA LEU A 1047 13.05 11.21 -25.96
C LEU A 1047 12.60 11.57 -27.39
N MET A 1048 12.14 12.80 -27.58
CA MET A 1048 11.72 13.35 -28.87
C MET A 1048 12.46 14.67 -29.12
N GLN A 1049 12.94 14.88 -30.34
CA GLN A 1049 13.41 16.21 -30.76
C GLN A 1049 12.22 17.15 -30.87
N HIS A 1050 11.16 16.68 -31.52
CA HIS A 1050 9.91 17.41 -31.70
C HIS A 1050 8.71 16.47 -31.63
N CYS A 1051 7.60 16.99 -31.12
CA CYS A 1051 6.30 16.32 -31.17
C CYS A 1051 5.24 17.38 -31.45
N SER A 1052 4.52 17.25 -32.57
CA SER A 1052 3.40 18.13 -32.85
C SER A 1052 2.21 17.74 -31.98
N ASN A 1053 1.47 18.74 -31.47
CA ASN A 1053 0.26 18.54 -30.66
C ASN A 1053 0.51 17.72 -29.37
N LYS A 1054 1.54 18.06 -28.59
CA LYS A 1054 1.77 17.44 -27.27
C LYS A 1054 0.51 17.58 -26.39
N VAL A 1055 0.22 16.54 -25.63
CA VAL A 1055 -0.87 16.54 -24.65
C VAL A 1055 -0.27 16.79 -23.26
N LEU A 1056 -0.10 18.07 -22.91
CA LEU A 1056 0.50 18.52 -21.64
C LEU A 1056 -0.49 19.20 -20.70
N ALA A 1057 -1.59 19.76 -21.21
CA ALA A 1057 -2.55 20.53 -20.42
C ALA A 1057 -3.15 19.72 -19.26
N THR A 1058 -3.39 18.43 -19.51
CA THR A 1058 -3.84 17.45 -18.53
C THR A 1058 -2.89 16.26 -18.52
N PRO A 1059 -2.31 15.90 -17.36
CA PRO A 1059 -1.49 14.70 -17.24
C PRO A 1059 -2.22 13.44 -17.70
N PHE A 1060 -1.49 12.54 -18.36
CA PHE A 1060 -2.00 11.22 -18.71
C PHE A 1060 -2.38 10.41 -17.45
N ALA A 1061 -3.36 9.51 -17.58
CA ALA A 1061 -3.90 8.68 -16.48
C ALA A 1061 -4.54 9.43 -15.29
N MET A 1062 -4.89 10.71 -15.49
CA MET A 1062 -5.62 11.50 -14.51
C MET A 1062 -7.06 10.99 -14.33
N LYS A 1063 -7.46 10.83 -13.06
CA LYS A 1063 -8.83 10.53 -12.62
C LYS A 1063 -9.63 11.81 -12.39
N ALA A 1064 -9.05 12.77 -11.68
CA ALA A 1064 -9.67 14.07 -11.40
C ALA A 1064 -8.63 15.19 -11.21
N GLU A 1065 -9.00 16.42 -11.57
CA GLU A 1065 -8.30 17.64 -11.13
C GLU A 1065 -8.87 18.06 -9.77
N GLN A 1066 -8.02 18.27 -8.76
CA GLN A 1066 -8.48 18.56 -7.40
C GLN A 1066 -8.48 20.07 -7.08
N THR A 1067 -7.30 20.64 -6.85
CA THR A 1067 -7.15 22.02 -6.38
C THR A 1067 -5.93 22.68 -7.00
N ALA A 1068 -5.95 24.02 -7.02
CA ALA A 1068 -4.79 24.83 -7.37
C ALA A 1068 -3.91 25.04 -6.12
N PHE A 1069 -2.60 25.02 -6.32
CA PHE A 1069 -1.60 25.33 -5.30
C PHE A 1069 -1.62 26.84 -5.00
N GLU A 1070 -1.84 27.22 -3.74
CA GLU A 1070 -2.05 28.61 -3.31
C GLU A 1070 -0.84 29.54 -3.57
N GLY A 1071 0.35 28.99 -3.85
CA GLY A 1071 1.57 29.76 -4.13
C GLY A 1071 1.82 30.11 -5.59
N PHE A 1072 1.01 29.66 -6.54
CA PHE A 1072 1.27 29.88 -7.97
C PHE A 1072 0.61 31.17 -8.48
N ASN A 1073 1.40 32.22 -8.72
CA ASN A 1073 0.93 33.51 -9.25
C ASN A 1073 1.54 33.82 -10.63
N ARG A 1074 0.68 34.16 -11.60
CA ARG A 1074 1.07 34.58 -12.97
C ARG A 1074 1.23 36.09 -13.15
N GLU A 1075 1.17 36.87 -12.08
CA GLU A 1075 1.26 38.34 -12.12
C GLU A 1075 2.55 38.83 -12.79
N VAL A 1076 3.71 38.24 -12.45
CA VAL A 1076 5.00 38.58 -13.08
C VAL A 1076 4.98 38.28 -14.59
N TYR A 1077 4.44 37.13 -14.98
CA TYR A 1077 4.28 36.75 -16.39
C TYR A 1077 3.37 37.72 -17.15
N GLN A 1078 2.20 38.03 -16.59
CA GLN A 1078 1.23 38.96 -17.19
C GLN A 1078 1.81 40.38 -17.29
N SER A 1079 2.52 40.84 -16.26
CA SER A 1079 3.16 42.16 -16.22
C SER A 1079 4.24 42.25 -17.30
N LEU A 1080 5.12 41.25 -17.41
CA LEU A 1080 6.12 41.20 -18.48
C LEU A 1080 5.48 41.13 -19.87
N GLN A 1081 4.43 40.33 -20.05
CA GLN A 1081 3.73 40.20 -21.33
C GLN A 1081 3.09 41.52 -21.76
N ASN A 1082 2.46 42.24 -20.83
CA ASN A 1082 1.85 43.55 -21.09
C ASN A 1082 2.90 44.62 -21.37
N TRP A 1083 4.00 44.62 -20.62
CA TRP A 1083 5.13 45.51 -20.87
C TRP A 1083 5.73 45.26 -22.26
N ALA A 1084 5.93 43.99 -22.64
CA ALA A 1084 6.45 43.58 -23.94
C ALA A 1084 5.56 44.03 -25.10
N LYS A 1085 4.23 44.03 -24.93
CA LYS A 1085 3.29 44.56 -25.93
C LYS A 1085 3.55 46.01 -26.30
N GLN A 1086 4.02 46.82 -25.35
CA GLN A 1086 4.25 48.25 -25.56
C GLN A 1086 5.68 48.54 -26.04
N HIS A 1087 6.68 47.81 -25.53
CA HIS A 1087 8.09 48.15 -25.72
C HIS A 1087 8.81 47.27 -26.77
N LEU A 1088 8.33 46.04 -27.00
CA LEU A 1088 8.89 45.07 -27.94
C LEU A 1088 7.76 44.36 -28.72
N PRO A 1089 6.96 45.09 -29.52
CA PRO A 1089 5.76 44.53 -30.15
C PRO A 1089 6.04 43.41 -31.18
N GLN A 1090 7.27 43.37 -31.71
CA GLN A 1090 7.76 42.39 -32.68
C GLN A 1090 8.33 41.11 -32.05
N ALA A 1091 8.48 41.05 -30.72
CA ALA A 1091 9.01 39.87 -30.06
C ALA A 1091 7.97 38.74 -30.02
N ASN A 1092 8.43 37.49 -30.15
CA ASN A 1092 7.60 36.31 -29.94
C ASN A 1092 7.14 36.26 -28.47
N ARG A 1093 5.83 36.12 -28.26
CA ARG A 1093 5.19 36.07 -26.93
C ARG A 1093 4.25 34.87 -26.79
N ASP A 1094 4.27 33.97 -27.76
CA ASP A 1094 3.36 32.83 -27.83
C ASP A 1094 3.86 31.73 -26.89
N ILE A 1095 3.57 31.91 -25.61
CA ILE A 1095 3.82 30.94 -24.55
C ILE A 1095 2.47 30.54 -23.97
N GLU A 1096 2.12 29.26 -24.12
CA GLU A 1096 0.95 28.66 -23.51
C GLU A 1096 1.39 27.86 -22.26
N PRO A 1097 1.10 28.33 -21.05
CA PRO A 1097 1.45 27.60 -19.84
C PRO A 1097 0.57 26.35 -19.69
N PHE A 1098 1.14 25.25 -19.22
CA PHE A 1098 0.42 23.99 -18.93
C PHE A 1098 0.48 23.70 -17.43
N GLY A 1099 -0.49 22.94 -16.89
CA GLY A 1099 -0.54 22.16 -15.63
C GLY A 1099 0.21 22.52 -14.33
N VAL A 1100 1.07 23.54 -14.28
CA VAL A 1100 1.91 23.89 -13.14
C VAL A 1100 1.08 24.48 -12.01
N GLY A 1101 1.37 24.05 -10.78
CA GLY A 1101 0.67 24.49 -9.58
C GLY A 1101 -0.73 23.90 -9.45
N LYS A 1102 -0.99 22.73 -10.05
CA LYS A 1102 -2.24 22.00 -9.91
C LYS A 1102 -2.00 20.59 -9.37
N PHE A 1103 -2.88 20.13 -8.49
CA PHE A 1103 -2.92 18.74 -8.03
C PHE A 1103 -3.85 17.91 -8.91
N TYR A 1104 -3.34 16.78 -9.37
CA TYR A 1104 -4.09 15.79 -10.13
C TYR A 1104 -4.17 14.49 -9.35
N GLU A 1105 -5.36 13.93 -9.21
CA GLU A 1105 -5.53 12.58 -8.68
C GLU A 1105 -5.34 11.59 -9.83
N LEU A 1106 -4.43 10.63 -9.65
CA LEU A 1106 -4.16 9.54 -10.57
C LEU A 1106 -5.02 8.33 -10.24
N GLN A 1107 -5.43 7.60 -11.26
CA GLN A 1107 -6.19 6.35 -11.10
C GLN A 1107 -5.33 5.31 -10.37
N GLY A 1108 -5.86 4.71 -9.29
CA GLY A 1108 -5.11 3.76 -8.46
C GLY A 1108 -6.03 2.86 -7.61
N PRO A 1109 -5.46 2.06 -6.70
CA PRO A 1109 -6.22 1.15 -5.86
C PRO A 1109 -7.10 1.90 -4.84
N THR A 1110 -8.15 1.22 -4.39
CA THR A 1110 -9.00 1.71 -3.31
C THR A 1110 -8.21 1.83 -1.99
N GLY A 1111 -8.63 2.74 -1.13
CA GLY A 1111 -7.98 2.98 0.17
C GLY A 1111 -6.62 3.68 0.02
N GLU A 1112 -6.38 4.31 -1.13
CA GLU A 1112 -5.24 5.18 -1.39
C GLU A 1112 -5.71 6.44 -2.12
N SER A 1113 -5.07 7.57 -1.83
CA SER A 1113 -5.11 8.77 -2.67
C SER A 1113 -3.74 8.95 -3.29
N ASN A 1114 -3.68 8.98 -4.61
CA ASN A 1114 -2.44 9.11 -5.37
C ASN A 1114 -2.50 10.40 -6.16
N GLN A 1115 -1.69 11.37 -5.73
CA GLN A 1115 -1.67 12.72 -6.27
C GLN A 1115 -0.39 12.95 -7.03
N TYR A 1116 -0.50 13.74 -8.09
CA TYR A 1116 0.61 14.16 -8.93
C TYR A 1116 0.53 15.67 -9.10
N ILE A 1117 1.66 16.34 -8.88
CA ILE A 1117 1.79 17.78 -9.02
C ILE A 1117 2.99 18.12 -9.89
N ILE A 1118 2.82 19.14 -10.72
CA ILE A 1118 3.87 19.75 -11.51
C ILE A 1118 4.22 21.09 -10.86
N LEU A 1119 5.49 21.27 -10.50
CA LEU A 1119 6.00 22.48 -9.85
C LEU A 1119 7.06 23.15 -10.72
N PRO A 1120 7.23 24.47 -10.64
CA PRO A 1120 8.36 25.13 -11.30
C PRO A 1120 9.70 24.61 -10.74
N ARG A 1121 10.73 24.55 -11.59
CA ARG A 1121 12.10 24.59 -11.09
C ARG A 1121 12.34 25.89 -10.33
N HIS A 1122 13.16 25.86 -9.29
CA HIS A 1122 13.38 27.03 -8.43
C HIS A 1122 13.93 28.21 -9.21
N ARG A 1123 15.03 28.02 -9.95
CA ARG A 1123 15.64 29.07 -10.76
C ARG A 1123 16.17 28.58 -12.10
N VAL A 1124 15.84 29.32 -13.16
CA VAL A 1124 16.27 29.04 -14.55
C VAL A 1124 17.16 30.17 -15.05
N LEU A 1125 18.37 29.83 -15.50
CA LEU A 1125 19.31 30.79 -16.10
C LEU A 1125 18.95 31.04 -17.56
N SER A 1126 18.71 32.30 -17.91
CA SER A 1126 18.45 32.80 -19.26
C SER A 1126 19.71 33.42 -19.85
N ILE A 1127 20.25 32.77 -20.88
CA ILE A 1127 21.37 33.26 -21.70
C ILE A 1127 20.86 33.48 -23.12
N ALA A 1128 20.96 34.72 -23.60
CA ALA A 1128 20.55 35.09 -24.94
C ALA A 1128 21.39 36.28 -25.46
N ASP A 1129 21.52 36.34 -26.78
CA ASP A 1129 22.28 37.32 -27.55
C ASP A 1129 21.52 38.62 -27.81
N THR A 1130 20.19 38.56 -27.91
CA THR A 1130 19.32 39.71 -28.21
C THR A 1130 18.25 39.93 -27.14
N GLU A 1131 17.73 41.16 -27.04
CA GLU A 1131 16.64 41.48 -26.12
C GLU A 1131 15.35 40.71 -26.44
N GLN A 1132 15.08 40.39 -27.70
CA GLN A 1132 13.87 39.66 -28.12
C GLN A 1132 13.94 38.20 -27.68
N ASN A 1133 15.09 37.55 -27.90
CA ASN A 1133 15.34 36.18 -27.49
C ASN A 1133 15.31 36.05 -25.95
N GLN A 1134 15.95 36.99 -25.24
CA GLN A 1134 15.92 37.00 -23.78
C GLN A 1134 14.50 37.23 -23.24
N LEU A 1135 13.72 38.12 -23.87
CA LEU A 1135 12.32 38.32 -23.50
C LEU A 1135 11.51 37.02 -23.67
N HIS A 1136 11.70 36.29 -24.77
CA HIS A 1136 11.01 35.02 -25.03
C HIS A 1136 11.34 33.97 -23.95
N GLN A 1137 12.62 33.84 -23.58
CA GLN A 1137 13.06 32.97 -22.48
C GLN A 1137 12.45 33.39 -21.14
N LEU A 1138 12.48 34.68 -20.80
CA LEU A 1138 11.90 35.17 -19.54
C LEU A 1138 10.37 34.96 -19.49
N LEU A 1139 9.67 35.12 -20.60
CA LEU A 1139 8.24 34.79 -20.70
C LEU A 1139 7.99 33.30 -20.45
N ALA A 1140 8.81 32.40 -21.00
CA ALA A 1140 8.71 30.97 -20.73
C ALA A 1140 8.99 30.60 -19.26
N ILE A 1141 10.03 31.20 -18.66
CA ILE A 1141 10.40 31.00 -17.26
C ILE A 1141 9.26 31.45 -16.33
N PHE A 1142 8.74 32.66 -16.53
CA PHE A 1142 7.66 33.18 -15.69
C PHE A 1142 6.30 32.52 -15.98
N ALA A 1143 6.07 32.02 -17.19
CA ALA A 1143 4.85 31.27 -17.52
C ALA A 1143 4.66 30.02 -16.66
N VAL A 1144 5.75 29.30 -16.39
CA VAL A 1144 5.77 28.14 -15.49
C VAL A 1144 5.96 28.53 -14.03
N GLY A 1145 6.15 29.81 -13.70
CA GLY A 1145 6.30 30.30 -12.32
C GLY A 1145 7.70 30.16 -11.70
N SER A 1146 8.73 29.88 -12.50
CA SER A 1146 10.12 29.82 -12.03
C SER A 1146 10.71 31.21 -11.80
N GLN A 1147 11.73 31.32 -10.95
CA GLN A 1147 12.56 32.53 -10.89
C GLN A 1147 13.52 32.58 -12.09
N ALA A 1148 13.75 33.78 -12.61
CA ALA A 1148 14.72 33.98 -13.68
C ALA A 1148 16.09 34.37 -13.11
N ALA A 1149 17.14 33.75 -13.63
CA ALA A 1149 18.50 34.22 -13.50
C ALA A 1149 19.01 34.78 -14.84
N VAL A 1150 19.82 35.81 -14.81
CA VAL A 1150 20.50 36.35 -15.99
C VAL A 1150 21.98 36.64 -15.72
N MET A 1151 22.80 36.63 -16.77
CA MET A 1151 24.20 37.06 -16.69
C MET A 1151 24.32 38.59 -16.53
N PRO A 1152 25.45 39.12 -16.03
CA PRO A 1152 25.60 40.57 -15.78
C PRO A 1152 25.52 41.42 -17.05
N ASN A 1153 25.81 40.83 -18.20
CA ASN A 1153 25.73 41.41 -19.54
C ASN A 1153 24.37 41.16 -20.24
N SER A 1154 23.29 40.91 -19.49
CA SER A 1154 21.93 40.72 -20.03
C SER A 1154 21.55 41.83 -21.03
N PRO A 1155 21.26 41.48 -22.32
CA PRO A 1155 20.87 42.48 -23.32
C PRO A 1155 19.56 43.21 -22.95
N LEU A 1156 18.59 42.49 -22.37
CA LEU A 1156 17.32 43.09 -21.95
C LEU A 1156 17.53 44.08 -20.80
N LEU A 1157 18.26 43.70 -19.74
CA LEU A 1157 18.49 44.59 -18.60
C LEU A 1157 19.40 45.77 -18.95
N ALA A 1158 20.39 45.58 -19.82
CA ALA A 1158 21.26 46.67 -20.25
C ALA A 1158 20.48 47.83 -20.88
N LYS A 1159 19.41 47.52 -21.63
CA LYS A 1159 18.62 48.51 -22.38
C LYS A 1159 17.35 48.96 -21.67
N TYR A 1160 16.67 48.06 -20.95
CA TYR A 1160 15.31 48.27 -20.46
C TYR A 1160 15.13 48.21 -18.93
N LYS A 1161 16.21 48.09 -18.15
CA LYS A 1161 16.12 48.01 -16.68
C LYS A 1161 15.34 49.14 -16.02
N GLN A 1162 15.34 50.36 -16.58
CA GLN A 1162 14.58 51.48 -16.00
C GLN A 1162 13.09 51.45 -16.33
N THR A 1163 12.67 50.75 -17.39
CA THR A 1163 11.27 50.71 -17.84
C THR A 1163 10.57 49.40 -17.51
N LEU A 1164 11.31 48.34 -17.17
CA LEU A 1164 10.73 47.08 -16.73
C LEU A 1164 9.90 47.26 -15.44
N PRO A 1165 8.77 46.54 -15.29
CA PRO A 1165 7.98 46.57 -14.06
C PRO A 1165 8.80 46.15 -12.84
N LYS A 1166 8.51 46.72 -11.67
CA LYS A 1166 9.30 46.50 -10.45
C LYS A 1166 9.23 45.05 -9.97
N GLU A 1167 8.05 44.47 -10.06
CA GLU A 1167 7.77 43.07 -9.75
C GLU A 1167 8.54 42.10 -10.67
N VAL A 1168 8.70 42.45 -11.96
CA VAL A 1168 9.51 41.67 -12.90
C VAL A 1168 11.00 41.78 -12.55
N LEU A 1169 11.49 42.98 -12.25
CA LEU A 1169 12.88 43.17 -11.83
C LEU A 1169 13.19 42.45 -10.51
N ALA A 1170 12.25 42.43 -9.56
CA ALA A 1170 12.38 41.70 -8.30
C ALA A 1170 12.42 40.18 -8.49
N ALA A 1171 11.81 39.67 -9.57
CA ALA A 1171 11.82 38.25 -9.92
C ALA A 1171 13.07 37.81 -10.73
N ILE A 1172 13.97 38.74 -11.07
CA ILE A 1172 15.21 38.45 -11.82
C ILE A 1172 16.41 38.57 -10.88
N THR A 1173 17.20 37.49 -10.79
CA THR A 1173 18.48 37.45 -10.07
C THR A 1173 19.65 37.52 -11.06
N THR A 1174 20.78 38.10 -10.65
CA THR A 1174 22.01 38.10 -11.46
C THR A 1174 22.95 36.97 -11.03
N VAL A 1175 23.31 36.10 -11.95
CA VAL A 1175 24.35 35.07 -11.79
C VAL A 1175 25.68 35.65 -12.29
N LYS A 1176 26.73 35.55 -11.47
CA LYS A 1176 28.09 36.03 -11.79
C LYS A 1176 29.00 34.90 -12.22
N ASN A 1177 28.81 33.70 -11.66
CA ASN A 1177 29.65 32.53 -11.93
C ASN A 1177 28.79 31.29 -12.21
N ILE A 1178 28.80 30.84 -13.46
CA ILE A 1178 28.05 29.66 -13.93
C ILE A 1178 28.48 28.38 -13.22
N SER A 1179 29.72 28.32 -12.72
CA SER A 1179 30.26 27.13 -12.06
C SER A 1179 29.86 26.98 -10.59
N SER A 1180 29.38 28.04 -9.93
CA SER A 1180 29.11 28.02 -8.48
C SER A 1180 27.77 28.60 -8.06
N ASP A 1181 27.21 29.53 -8.83
CA ASP A 1181 25.97 30.21 -8.45
C ASP A 1181 24.76 29.28 -8.66
N ASP A 1182 23.66 29.60 -7.98
CA ASP A 1182 22.52 28.71 -7.81
C ASP A 1182 21.48 28.84 -8.95
N PHE A 1183 21.23 27.72 -9.64
CA PHE A 1183 20.20 27.53 -10.68
C PHE A 1183 20.08 26.04 -11.05
N ASP A 1184 18.89 25.64 -11.52
CA ASP A 1184 18.53 24.22 -11.75
C ASP A 1184 18.44 23.84 -13.23
N ALA A 1185 18.27 24.83 -14.11
CA ALA A 1185 18.16 24.65 -15.55
C ALA A 1185 18.68 25.88 -16.30
N VAL A 1186 19.01 25.70 -17.58
CA VAL A 1186 19.48 26.77 -18.46
C VAL A 1186 18.66 26.81 -19.75
N LEU A 1187 18.21 28.01 -20.12
CA LEU A 1187 17.74 28.33 -21.47
C LEU A 1187 18.85 29.10 -22.20
N HIS A 1188 19.24 28.62 -23.38
CA HIS A 1188 20.35 29.17 -24.15
C HIS A 1188 19.94 29.50 -25.59
N HIS A 1189 20.10 30.77 -25.98
CA HIS A 1189 20.20 31.21 -27.37
C HIS A 1189 21.63 31.65 -27.65
N GLY A 1190 22.21 31.17 -28.74
CA GLY A 1190 23.60 31.41 -29.13
C GLY A 1190 24.01 30.49 -30.27
N ASN A 1191 25.27 30.54 -30.68
CA ASN A 1191 25.81 29.67 -31.70
C ASN A 1191 26.36 28.35 -31.11
N ARG A 1192 26.78 27.42 -31.99
CA ARG A 1192 27.29 26.09 -31.60
C ARG A 1192 28.52 26.15 -30.71
N GLU A 1193 29.43 27.11 -30.90
CA GLU A 1193 30.64 27.24 -30.06
C GLU A 1193 30.30 27.70 -28.64
N GLU A 1194 29.30 28.58 -28.51
CA GLU A 1194 28.81 29.09 -27.23
C GLU A 1194 28.15 27.98 -26.40
N ILE A 1195 27.21 27.22 -26.98
CA ILE A 1195 26.57 26.10 -26.27
C ILE A 1195 27.60 25.01 -25.91
N PHE A 1196 28.55 24.72 -26.81
CA PHE A 1196 29.61 23.74 -26.59
C PHE A 1196 30.52 24.12 -25.41
N SER A 1197 30.84 25.41 -25.28
CA SER A 1197 31.63 25.93 -24.16
C SER A 1197 30.82 25.90 -22.85
N LEU A 1198 29.56 26.33 -22.92
CA LEU A 1198 28.64 26.40 -21.79
C LEU A 1198 28.39 25.02 -21.16
N GLN A 1199 28.14 24.00 -21.97
CA GLN A 1199 27.87 22.66 -21.44
C GLN A 1199 29.10 22.05 -20.75
N GLN A 1200 30.32 22.35 -21.21
CA GLN A 1200 31.54 21.93 -20.54
C GLN A 1200 31.72 22.63 -19.20
N GLU A 1201 31.46 23.94 -19.14
CA GLU A 1201 31.50 24.69 -17.88
C GLU A 1201 30.48 24.15 -16.87
N ILE A 1202 29.22 23.96 -17.28
CA ILE A 1202 28.15 23.42 -16.43
C ILE A 1202 28.48 22.00 -15.93
N ALA A 1203 29.12 21.16 -16.73
CA ALA A 1203 29.52 19.82 -16.33
C ALA A 1203 30.63 19.79 -15.26
N THR A 1204 31.28 20.92 -14.98
CA THR A 1204 32.25 21.03 -13.87
C THR A 1204 31.58 21.27 -12.50
N ARG A 1205 30.30 21.64 -12.48
CA ARG A 1205 29.56 21.95 -11.25
C ARG A 1205 29.49 20.74 -10.30
N SER A 1206 29.78 21.00 -9.03
CA SER A 1206 29.40 20.12 -7.92
C SER A 1206 27.88 20.16 -7.69
N GLY A 1207 27.29 19.10 -7.16
CA GLY A 1207 25.85 19.05 -6.86
C GLY A 1207 25.01 18.42 -7.97
N ALA A 1208 23.75 18.83 -8.12
CA ALA A 1208 22.82 18.27 -9.09
C ALA A 1208 23.30 18.39 -10.55
N ILE A 1209 22.76 17.56 -11.44
CA ILE A 1209 22.97 17.69 -12.88
C ILE A 1209 22.03 18.75 -13.42
N VAL A 1210 22.58 19.84 -13.96
CA VAL A 1210 21.81 20.94 -14.55
C VAL A 1210 21.61 20.69 -16.04
N GLY A 1211 20.36 20.63 -16.45
CA GLY A 1211 19.98 20.47 -17.85
C GLY A 1211 20.05 21.78 -18.63
N ILE A 1212 20.47 21.71 -19.89
CA ILE A 1212 20.50 22.83 -20.82
C ILE A 1212 19.46 22.60 -21.91
N THR A 1213 18.65 23.61 -22.19
CA THR A 1213 17.76 23.66 -23.35
C THR A 1213 18.26 24.77 -24.26
N HIS A 1214 18.93 24.36 -25.32
CA HIS A 1214 19.27 25.24 -26.42
C HIS A 1214 18.02 25.41 -27.31
N VAL A 1215 17.77 26.64 -27.75
CA VAL A 1215 16.58 27.00 -28.53
C VAL A 1215 17.05 27.86 -29.68
N GLU A 1216 16.54 27.61 -30.89
CA GLU A 1216 16.80 28.48 -32.05
C GLU A 1216 15.89 29.72 -32.02
N PRO A 1217 16.26 30.84 -32.69
CA PRO A 1217 15.38 32.00 -32.78
C PRO A 1217 14.00 31.64 -33.36
N ASN A 1218 12.93 32.04 -32.65
CA ASN A 1218 11.51 31.76 -32.97
C ASN A 1218 11.04 30.31 -32.78
N GLU A 1219 11.87 29.39 -32.29
CA GLU A 1219 11.43 28.05 -31.92
C GLU A 1219 10.61 28.05 -30.63
N THR A 1220 9.61 27.16 -30.51
CA THR A 1220 8.81 27.03 -29.29
C THR A 1220 9.66 26.45 -28.14
N ILE A 1221 9.68 27.15 -27.00
CA ILE A 1221 10.42 26.68 -25.81
C ILE A 1221 9.67 25.50 -25.18
N PRO A 1222 10.31 24.32 -24.98
CA PRO A 1222 9.70 23.16 -24.35
C PRO A 1222 9.55 23.38 -22.83
N LEU A 1223 8.39 23.92 -22.42
CA LEU A 1223 8.11 24.29 -21.02
C LEU A 1223 8.22 23.12 -20.05
N GLU A 1224 7.97 21.89 -20.49
CA GLU A 1224 8.09 20.69 -19.67
C GLU A 1224 9.53 20.41 -19.18
N ARG A 1225 10.54 21.09 -19.74
CA ARG A 1225 11.93 21.03 -19.27
C ARG A 1225 12.22 22.00 -18.11
N LEU A 1226 11.29 22.91 -17.81
CA LEU A 1226 11.42 23.96 -16.78
C LEU A 1226 10.69 23.62 -15.48
N VAL A 1227 10.15 22.40 -15.38
CA VAL A 1227 9.36 21.95 -14.23
C VAL A 1227 10.03 20.75 -13.53
N ILE A 1228 9.55 20.47 -12.33
CA ILE A 1228 9.77 19.25 -11.58
C ILE A 1228 8.41 18.58 -11.31
N GLU A 1229 8.43 17.28 -11.11
CA GLU A 1229 7.24 16.48 -10.83
C GLU A 1229 7.32 15.97 -9.39
N ARG A 1230 6.21 15.99 -8.65
CA ARG A 1230 6.12 15.31 -7.35
C ARG A 1230 4.90 14.39 -7.30
N ALA A 1231 5.07 13.22 -6.72
CA ALA A 1231 4.00 12.25 -6.47
C ALA A 1231 3.77 12.14 -4.97
N ILE A 1232 2.51 12.18 -4.53
CA ILE A 1232 2.11 12.04 -3.13
C ILE A 1232 1.16 10.86 -3.04
N SER A 1233 1.49 9.87 -2.21
CA SER A 1233 0.65 8.70 -2.01
C SER A 1233 0.22 8.59 -0.55
N VAL A 1234 -1.08 8.73 -0.31
CA VAL A 1234 -1.69 8.71 1.03
C VAL A 1234 -2.45 7.42 1.22
N ASN A 1235 -2.12 6.65 2.25
CA ASN A 1235 -2.94 5.53 2.68
C ASN A 1235 -4.18 6.05 3.43
N THR A 1236 -5.30 6.18 2.72
CA THR A 1236 -6.57 6.67 3.30
C THR A 1236 -7.27 5.62 4.17
N ALA A 1237 -6.77 4.38 4.19
CA ALA A 1237 -7.24 3.31 5.06
C ALA A 1237 -6.42 3.15 6.36
N ALA A 1238 -5.42 4.00 6.60
CA ALA A 1238 -4.52 3.89 7.77
C ALA A 1238 -5.22 3.98 9.13
N ALA A 1239 -6.44 4.52 9.18
CA ALA A 1239 -7.24 4.55 10.40
C ALA A 1239 -7.88 3.19 10.75
N GLY A 1240 -7.70 2.15 9.92
CA GLY A 1240 -8.28 0.82 10.15
C GLY A 1240 -9.49 0.49 9.28
N GLY A 1241 -9.75 1.29 8.23
CA GLY A 1241 -10.64 0.93 7.13
C GLY A 1241 -10.96 2.08 6.18
N ASN A 1242 -11.75 1.79 5.15
CA ASN A 1242 -11.92 2.64 3.97
C ASN A 1242 -13.30 3.31 3.90
N ALA A 1243 -13.34 4.60 4.25
CA ALA A 1243 -14.57 5.40 4.24
C ALA A 1243 -15.29 5.41 2.88
N SER A 1244 -14.56 5.50 1.76
CA SER A 1244 -15.18 5.54 0.42
C SER A 1244 -15.98 4.28 0.12
N LEU A 1245 -15.41 3.11 0.43
CA LEU A 1245 -16.05 1.82 0.30
C LEU A 1245 -17.25 1.65 1.25
N MET A 1246 -17.19 2.23 2.44
CA MET A 1246 -18.29 2.17 3.42
C MET A 1246 -19.52 3.00 3.04
N THR A 1247 -19.32 4.05 2.24
CA THR A 1247 -20.41 4.91 1.77
C THR A 1247 -21.11 4.39 0.51
N MET A 1248 -20.57 3.35 -0.12
CA MET A 1248 -21.14 2.77 -1.34
C MET A 1248 -22.55 2.23 -1.09
N THR A 1249 -23.47 2.61 -1.96
CA THR A 1249 -24.81 2.03 -2.03
C THR A 1249 -24.87 1.04 -3.19
N ASP A 1250 -25.52 -0.10 -2.96
CA ASP A 1250 -25.77 -1.14 -3.98
C ASP A 1250 -26.61 -0.60 -5.16
#